data_AF-A0A0B3B671-F1
#
_entry.id   AF-A0A0B3B671-F1
#
_cell.length_a   1.000
_cell.length_b   1.000
_cell.length_c   1.000
_cell.angle_alpha   90.00
_cell.angle_beta   90.00
_cell.angle_gamma   90.00
#
_symmetry.space_group_name_H-M   'P 1'
#
loop_
_entity.id
_entity.type
_entity.pdbx_description
1 polymer ?
#
loop_
_entity_poly.entity_id
_entity_poly.type
_entity_poly.pdbx_seq_one_letter_code
_entity_poly.pdbx_strand_id
1 'polypeptide(L)'
;MQPAFTITSNSDEFKIGDKVATVTKIPCTIKSFLSTGFEQLVYNRGPKFKVKLPEKLTPGLSGLLGYMLGDGWVQKYRAGFVVSQEEIDLLPKLLKVSRNCFGIKPSVEKRKLAKGRKVQLYYAIIHSQDVAQNLKFLKEKRVPNLVLKSGNKVAGEFLKWLFEAGGCVFNKGRGRRAIALKAKNIELLRDVQMLLLRFAIHSRITANALQVRGEKDILKFAKNIGFASKKKKKRLKELAKDAKSFGRFNPQRSERIVKIIRHEMPEDVFDIEVPKTKRFIANCIISHNTAKSKTLESVALIAPKSIYTSGKTTSSVGLTASAEKDEFGEGGWTLKAGALVLASGGMAMVDEFDKMEPEDRSAMHEAMEQGTVSIAKAGIVTTFKTDTSILAAANPKYSRFDPMLNALEQVDLPPTLMSRFDIFFLIKDVLDRKKDEEIATFILKRHQEGEKAIHEKTSGKKLEEIEIEKREEESISPEIFKKYVSFARQSIFPVMTDNALKSIREFYLGLRDVGRQDNVYTATHRQLEALVRLSEASARVRLKDFVEDEDTERAIRIFRASLNELALDKETGRIDIDLITSGQTQSKTALIKKIMGIINERTEQGKSQAPIDEVLKIAISEGIDEDKAVSIISELKKKGELYEPAHGWIKPTERKD
;
A
#
# COMPACT_ATOMS: atom_id res chain seq x y z
N MET A 1 31.33 18.98 16.12
CA MET A 1 30.57 18.42 17.26
C MET A 1 29.26 17.86 16.75
N GLN A 2 29.15 16.53 16.71
CA GLN A 2 27.90 15.79 16.49
C GLN A 2 26.89 16.07 17.63
N PRO A 3 25.60 15.77 17.41
CA PRO A 3 25.13 14.47 17.85
C PRO A 3 24.42 13.70 16.73
N ALA A 4 24.95 12.53 16.45
CA ALA A 4 24.26 11.41 15.83
C ALA A 4 23.24 10.84 16.83
N PHE A 5 22.04 10.51 16.38
CA PHE A 5 21.24 9.43 16.99
C PHE A 5 20.45 8.74 15.90
N THR A 6 21.07 7.71 15.34
CA THR A 6 20.41 6.56 14.75
C THR A 6 19.47 5.98 15.80
N ILE A 7 18.18 5.82 15.51
CA ILE A 7 17.28 5.03 16.36
C ILE A 7 17.48 3.59 15.91
N THR A 8 18.32 2.84 16.63
CA THR A 8 18.66 1.42 16.41
C THR A 8 17.89 0.48 17.33
N SER A 9 16.59 0.68 17.49
CA SER A 9 15.74 -0.24 18.28
C SER A 9 14.58 -0.73 17.43
N ASN A 10 14.42 -2.05 17.33
CA ASN A 10 13.29 -2.71 16.68
C ASN A 10 11.96 -2.10 17.16
N SER A 11 11.02 -1.86 16.26
CA SER A 11 9.66 -1.40 16.62
C SER A 11 8.94 -2.35 17.60
N ASP A 12 9.39 -3.61 17.66
CA ASP A 12 8.84 -4.67 18.51
C ASP A 12 9.25 -4.54 19.99
N GLU A 13 10.29 -3.75 20.28
CA GLU A 13 10.82 -3.55 21.63
C GLU A 13 10.09 -2.46 22.42
N PHE A 14 9.27 -1.65 21.75
CA PHE A 14 8.50 -0.60 22.41
C PHE A 14 7.44 -1.18 23.35
N LYS A 15 7.40 -0.69 24.58
CA LYS A 15 6.40 -1.02 25.60
C LYS A 15 5.48 0.17 25.87
N ILE A 16 4.24 -0.12 26.27
CA ILE A 16 3.33 0.92 26.77
C ILE A 16 4.01 1.58 27.97
N GLY A 17 4.24 2.89 27.89
CA GLY A 17 5.02 3.62 28.89
C GLY A 17 6.37 4.14 28.41
N ASP A 18 6.90 3.60 27.31
CA ASP A 18 8.15 4.08 26.74
C ASP A 18 8.01 5.46 26.12
N LYS A 19 9.12 6.18 26.07
CA LYS A 19 9.22 7.56 25.60
C LYS A 19 9.86 7.58 24.23
N VAL A 20 9.08 7.89 23.19
CA VAL A 20 9.57 7.95 21.80
C VAL A 20 9.77 9.40 21.38
N ALA A 21 10.90 9.71 20.77
CA ALA A 21 11.19 11.06 20.25
C ALA A 21 10.19 11.43 19.15
N THR A 22 9.56 12.60 19.24
CA THR A 22 8.56 13.06 18.27
C THR A 22 9.06 14.22 17.42
N VAL A 23 8.50 14.32 16.21
CA VAL A 23 8.81 15.40 15.25
C VAL A 23 8.53 16.76 15.88
N THR A 24 9.57 17.58 16.01
CA THR A 24 9.48 18.87 16.69
C THR A 24 9.05 20.04 15.79
N LYS A 25 9.11 19.86 14.46
CA LYS A 25 8.78 20.90 13.47
C LYS A 25 8.59 20.30 12.07
N ILE A 26 7.58 20.79 11.34
CA ILE A 26 7.41 20.50 9.92
C ILE A 26 7.83 21.75 9.11
N PRO A 27 8.92 21.74 8.34
CA PRO A 27 9.31 22.88 7.53
C PRO A 27 8.28 23.09 6.40
N CYS A 28 7.96 24.35 6.11
CA CYS A 28 7.09 24.72 4.99
C CYS A 28 7.85 25.67 4.06
N THR A 29 8.03 25.24 2.81
CA THR A 29 8.75 25.96 1.76
C THR A 29 7.83 26.78 0.85
N ILE A 30 6.52 26.62 1.00
CA ILE A 30 5.49 27.21 0.12
C ILE A 30 5.30 28.69 0.47
N LYS A 31 5.53 29.57 -0.52
CA LYS A 31 5.41 31.03 -0.38
C LYS A 31 4.29 31.63 -1.23
N SER A 32 3.87 30.98 -2.32
CA SER A 32 2.80 31.45 -3.21
C SER A 32 1.40 31.11 -2.68
N PHE A 33 0.39 31.88 -3.10
CA PHE A 33 -1.01 31.57 -2.83
C PHE A 33 -1.54 30.56 -3.84
N LEU A 34 -2.27 29.56 -3.35
CA LEU A 34 -2.90 28.53 -4.17
C LEU A 34 -4.17 29.05 -4.84
N SER A 35 -4.50 28.51 -6.01
CA SER A 35 -5.80 28.71 -6.64
C SER A 35 -6.90 28.07 -5.78
N THR A 36 -8.05 28.74 -5.66
CA THR A 36 -9.20 28.24 -4.91
C THR A 36 -10.01 27.21 -5.69
N GLY A 37 -9.95 27.25 -7.03
CA GLY A 37 -10.82 26.44 -7.90
C GLY A 37 -12.31 26.77 -7.74
N PHE A 38 -12.65 27.97 -7.28
CA PHE A 38 -14.06 28.36 -7.13
C PHE A 38 -14.68 28.69 -8.49
N GLU A 39 -15.76 27.98 -8.81
CA GLU A 39 -16.46 28.11 -10.09
C GLU A 39 -17.82 28.77 -9.91
N GLN A 40 -18.20 29.58 -10.89
CA GLN A 40 -19.52 30.18 -10.95
C GLN A 40 -20.49 29.19 -11.60
N LEU A 41 -21.70 29.06 -11.06
CA LEU A 41 -22.69 28.16 -11.61
C LEU A 41 -23.26 28.69 -12.92
N VAL A 42 -23.52 27.77 -13.85
CA VAL A 42 -24.21 28.09 -15.10
C VAL A 42 -25.70 28.25 -14.80
N TYR A 43 -26.23 29.45 -15.06
CA TYR A 43 -27.64 29.79 -14.83
C TYR A 43 -28.36 30.02 -16.17
N ASN A 44 -29.45 29.29 -16.43
CA ASN A 44 -30.27 29.45 -17.65
C ASN A 44 -30.91 30.86 -17.80
N ARG A 45 -30.97 31.66 -16.73
CA ARG A 45 -31.52 33.03 -16.73
C ARG A 45 -30.52 34.08 -16.19
N GLY A 46 -29.23 33.75 -16.17
CA GLY A 46 -28.17 34.58 -15.59
C GLY A 46 -28.17 34.61 -14.04
N PRO A 47 -27.05 35.03 -13.41
CA PRO A 47 -26.93 35.02 -11.95
C PRO A 47 -27.79 36.12 -11.30
N LYS A 48 -28.57 35.76 -10.26
CA LYS A 48 -29.41 36.71 -9.49
C LYS A 48 -28.62 37.81 -8.75
N PHE A 49 -27.32 37.60 -8.50
CA PHE A 49 -26.45 38.55 -7.79
C PHE A 49 -25.05 38.56 -8.41
N LYS A 50 -24.42 39.74 -8.58
CA LYS A 50 -23.01 39.84 -9.00
C LYS A 50 -22.09 39.44 -7.85
N VAL A 51 -21.61 38.21 -7.85
CA VAL A 51 -20.68 37.66 -6.84
C VAL A 51 -19.26 37.70 -7.38
N LYS A 52 -18.29 38.10 -6.56
CA LYS A 52 -16.87 37.96 -6.90
C LYS A 52 -16.36 36.69 -6.23
N LEU A 53 -16.04 35.66 -7.01
CA LEU A 53 -15.40 34.46 -6.46
C LEU A 53 -13.88 34.69 -6.39
N PRO A 54 -13.26 34.55 -5.21
CA PRO A 54 -11.82 34.77 -5.08
C PRO A 54 -11.04 33.65 -5.76
N GLU A 55 -10.17 33.99 -6.71
CA GLU A 55 -9.35 33.03 -7.47
C GLU A 55 -8.20 32.42 -6.65
N LYS A 56 -7.69 33.14 -5.63
CA LYS A 56 -6.55 32.72 -4.81
C LYS A 56 -6.89 32.68 -3.33
N LEU A 57 -6.35 31.68 -2.63
CA LEU A 57 -6.49 31.54 -1.17
C LEU A 57 -5.60 32.55 -0.45
N THR A 58 -6.14 33.75 -0.25
CA THR A 58 -5.49 34.81 0.52
C THR A 58 -5.63 34.58 2.03
N PRO A 59 -4.77 35.18 2.88
CA PRO A 59 -4.91 35.10 4.34
C PRO A 59 -6.29 35.56 4.85
N GLY A 60 -6.89 36.57 4.21
CA GLY A 60 -8.23 37.05 4.56
C GLY A 60 -9.32 36.00 4.32
N LEU A 61 -9.31 35.36 3.15
CA LEU A 61 -10.23 34.27 2.83
C LEU A 61 -10.02 33.09 3.78
N SER A 62 -8.77 32.73 4.02
CA SER A 62 -8.38 31.66 4.94
C SER A 62 -8.88 31.89 6.37
N GLY A 63 -8.77 33.13 6.88
CA GLY A 63 -9.32 33.50 8.17
C GLY A 63 -10.85 33.36 8.24
N LEU A 64 -11.55 33.79 7.19
CA LEU A 64 -13.01 33.62 7.10
C LEU A 64 -13.41 32.14 7.10
N LEU A 65 -12.71 31.28 6.35
CA LEU A 65 -12.92 29.83 6.36
C LEU A 65 -12.69 29.23 7.75
N GLY A 66 -11.64 29.67 8.46
CA GLY A 66 -11.33 29.22 9.83
C GLY A 66 -12.46 29.55 10.81
N TYR A 67 -12.99 30.78 10.76
CA TYR A 67 -14.11 31.18 11.60
C TYR A 67 -15.41 30.42 11.25
N MET A 68 -15.71 30.28 9.95
CA MET A 68 -16.88 29.52 9.47
C MET A 68 -16.81 28.03 9.79
N LEU A 69 -15.61 27.44 9.87
CA LEU A 69 -15.46 26.05 10.28
C LEU A 69 -15.86 25.86 11.76
N GLY A 70 -15.50 26.82 12.62
CA GLY A 70 -15.89 26.85 14.02
C GLY A 70 -17.39 27.11 14.20
N ASP A 71 -17.82 28.36 13.99
CA ASP A 71 -19.17 28.85 14.30
C ASP A 71 -20.03 29.14 13.07
N GLY A 72 -19.68 28.54 11.92
CA GLY A 72 -20.40 28.68 10.66
C GLY A 72 -21.25 27.49 10.24
N TRP A 73 -22.11 27.77 9.27
CA TRP A 73 -23.07 26.86 8.67
C TRP A 73 -23.22 27.13 7.17
N VAL A 74 -23.56 26.09 6.41
CA VAL A 74 -23.75 26.16 4.95
C VAL A 74 -25.05 25.45 4.58
N GLN A 75 -25.91 26.09 3.78
CA GLN A 75 -27.15 25.54 3.23
C GLN A 75 -27.11 25.56 1.69
N LYS A 76 -28.18 25.13 1.02
CA LYS A 76 -28.22 25.03 -0.45
C LYS A 76 -28.01 26.37 -1.17
N TYR A 77 -28.57 27.47 -0.63
CA TYR A 77 -28.58 28.79 -1.29
C TYR A 77 -27.91 29.90 -0.46
N ARG A 78 -27.42 29.59 0.73
CA ARG A 78 -26.85 30.56 1.65
C ARG A 78 -25.85 29.91 2.59
N ALA A 79 -24.86 30.68 3.00
CA ALA A 79 -23.88 30.29 4.01
C ALA A 79 -23.74 31.41 5.04
N GLY A 80 -23.26 31.11 6.23
CA GLY A 80 -23.19 32.11 7.27
C GLY A 80 -22.37 31.68 8.48
N PHE A 81 -22.26 32.60 9.42
CA PHE A 81 -21.59 32.36 10.70
C PHE A 81 -22.30 33.08 11.83
N VAL A 82 -22.06 32.59 13.04
CA VAL A 82 -22.67 33.09 14.26
C VAL A 82 -21.61 33.81 15.10
N VAL A 83 -21.98 34.95 15.65
CA VAL A 83 -21.13 35.71 16.58
C VAL A 83 -21.92 35.94 17.88
N SER A 84 -21.28 35.69 19.01
CA SER A 84 -21.88 35.96 20.33
C SER A 84 -21.83 37.45 20.68
N GLN A 85 -22.78 37.93 21.50
CA GLN A 85 -22.76 39.30 22.01
C GLN A 85 -21.45 39.67 22.71
N GLU A 86 -20.82 38.70 23.39
CA GLU A 86 -19.57 38.90 24.13
C GLU A 86 -18.36 39.16 23.21
N GLU A 87 -18.47 38.80 21.92
CA GLU A 87 -17.40 38.89 20.91
C GLU A 87 -17.84 39.76 19.72
N ILE A 88 -18.76 40.70 19.97
CA ILE A 88 -19.30 41.59 18.94
C ILE A 88 -18.22 42.44 18.24
N ASP A 89 -17.05 42.61 18.87
CA ASP A 89 -15.89 43.30 18.29
C ASP A 89 -15.28 42.59 17.07
N LEU A 90 -15.65 41.33 16.84
CA LEU A 90 -15.26 40.53 15.67
C LEU A 90 -16.19 40.74 14.48
N LEU A 91 -17.48 41.01 14.73
CA LEU A 91 -18.50 41.06 13.69
C LEU A 91 -18.18 42.08 12.58
N PRO A 92 -17.79 43.34 12.88
CA PRO A 92 -17.40 44.29 11.84
C PRO A 92 -16.18 43.85 11.01
N LYS A 93 -15.23 43.15 11.63
CA LYS A 93 -14.02 42.64 10.95
C LYS A 93 -14.38 41.52 9.98
N LEU A 94 -15.19 40.56 10.43
CA LEU A 94 -15.65 39.44 9.60
C LEU A 94 -16.51 39.94 8.43
N LEU A 95 -17.42 40.89 8.65
CA LEU A 95 -18.23 41.49 7.57
C LEU A 95 -17.36 42.20 6.53
N LYS A 96 -16.31 42.92 6.95
CA LYS A 96 -15.35 43.56 6.04
C LYS A 96 -14.59 42.53 5.21
N VAL A 97 -14.12 41.45 5.84
CA VAL A 97 -13.41 40.36 5.15
C VAL A 97 -14.35 39.64 4.17
N SER A 98 -15.58 39.32 4.56
CA SER A 98 -16.57 38.70 3.68
C SER A 98 -16.89 39.58 2.47
N ARG A 99 -17.06 40.90 2.66
CA ARG A 99 -17.27 41.85 1.56
C ARG A 99 -16.08 41.89 0.61
N ASN A 100 -14.86 41.90 1.15
CA ASN A 100 -13.65 41.94 0.32
C ASN A 100 -13.41 40.62 -0.44
N CYS A 101 -13.75 39.48 0.15
CA CYS A 101 -13.56 38.18 -0.47
C CYS A 101 -14.62 37.88 -1.54
N PHE A 102 -15.90 38.10 -1.22
CA PHE A 102 -17.02 37.65 -2.04
C PHE A 102 -17.76 38.77 -2.80
N GLY A 103 -17.42 40.04 -2.55
CA GLY A 103 -18.12 41.19 -3.12
C GLY A 103 -19.51 41.43 -2.52
N ILE A 104 -19.99 40.56 -1.64
CA ILE A 104 -21.32 40.63 -1.02
C ILE A 104 -21.22 41.08 0.44
N LYS A 105 -22.06 42.03 0.84
CA LYS A 105 -22.24 42.37 2.26
C LYS A 105 -23.20 41.35 2.90
N PRO A 106 -22.78 40.58 3.92
CA PRO A 106 -23.67 39.66 4.60
C PRO A 106 -24.81 40.42 5.31
N SER A 107 -26.02 39.89 5.27
CA SER A 107 -27.13 40.37 6.11
C SER A 107 -26.89 39.93 7.55
N VAL A 108 -27.28 40.74 8.52
CA VAL A 108 -27.12 40.42 9.94
C VAL A 108 -28.49 40.35 10.60
N GLU A 109 -28.84 39.17 11.09
CA GLU A 109 -30.10 38.92 11.78
C GLU A 109 -29.87 38.70 13.27
N LYS A 110 -30.70 39.33 14.11
CA LYS A 110 -30.76 39.11 15.54
C LYS A 110 -31.91 38.16 15.85
N ARG A 111 -31.64 36.95 16.32
CA ARG A 111 -32.69 35.99 16.73
C ARG A 111 -33.11 36.19 18.19
N LYS A 112 -34.39 35.99 18.51
CA LYS A 112 -34.87 36.00 19.90
C LYS A 112 -34.19 34.89 20.73
N LEU A 113 -33.94 35.15 22.01
CA LEU A 113 -33.36 34.16 22.93
C LEU A 113 -34.28 32.93 23.00
N ALA A 114 -33.75 31.75 22.69
CA ALA A 114 -34.44 30.49 22.92
C ALA A 114 -34.47 30.16 24.44
N LYS A 115 -35.53 29.49 24.92
CA LYS A 115 -35.65 29.05 26.33
C LYS A 115 -34.36 28.30 26.75
N GLY A 116 -33.68 28.79 27.79
CA GLY A 116 -32.46 28.21 28.36
C GLY A 116 -31.12 28.80 27.89
N ARG A 117 -31.08 29.74 26.93
CA ARG A 117 -29.83 30.44 26.54
C ARG A 117 -29.68 31.78 27.25
N LYS A 118 -28.49 32.03 27.81
CA LYS A 118 -28.16 33.27 28.56
C LYS A 118 -27.54 34.38 27.71
N VAL A 119 -27.08 34.09 26.49
CA VAL A 119 -26.30 35.02 25.64
C VAL A 119 -26.96 35.22 24.28
N GLN A 120 -27.03 36.47 23.84
CA GLN A 120 -27.57 36.89 22.54
C GLN A 120 -26.62 36.52 21.39
N LEU A 121 -27.16 36.05 20.26
CA LEU A 121 -26.42 35.64 19.07
C LEU A 121 -26.80 36.50 17.87
N TYR A 122 -25.81 36.84 17.04
CA TYR A 122 -25.95 37.51 15.75
C TYR A 122 -25.61 36.54 14.63
N TYR A 123 -26.50 36.43 13.65
CA TYR A 123 -26.34 35.57 12.49
C TYR A 123 -25.96 36.42 11.29
N ALA A 124 -24.75 36.25 10.77
CA ALA A 124 -24.34 36.85 9.51
C ALA A 124 -24.62 35.86 8.37
N ILE A 125 -25.40 36.27 7.37
CA ILE A 125 -25.88 35.40 6.29
C ILE A 125 -25.44 35.97 4.94
N ILE A 126 -24.79 35.13 4.15
CA ILE A 126 -24.40 35.38 2.76
C ILE A 126 -25.45 34.71 1.88
N HIS A 127 -26.30 35.52 1.24
CA HIS A 127 -27.35 35.07 0.33
C HIS A 127 -26.81 34.87 -1.09
N SER A 128 -26.01 33.82 -1.29
CA SER A 128 -25.53 33.42 -2.62
C SER A 128 -25.41 31.91 -2.72
N GLN A 129 -25.98 31.35 -3.78
CA GLN A 129 -25.86 29.93 -4.11
C GLN A 129 -24.43 29.58 -4.57
N ASP A 130 -23.81 30.42 -5.40
CA ASP A 130 -22.41 30.24 -5.84
C ASP A 130 -21.46 30.13 -4.64
N VAL A 131 -21.58 31.05 -3.66
CA VAL A 131 -20.74 31.01 -2.45
C VAL A 131 -21.06 29.79 -1.60
N ALA A 132 -22.35 29.46 -1.43
CA ALA A 132 -22.74 28.31 -0.60
C ALA A 132 -22.29 26.97 -1.17
N GLN A 133 -22.31 26.81 -2.50
CA GLN A 133 -21.85 25.60 -3.18
C GLN A 133 -20.33 25.45 -3.09
N ASN A 134 -19.59 26.53 -3.36
CA ASN A 134 -18.13 26.53 -3.23
C ASN A 134 -17.65 26.35 -1.79
N LEU A 135 -18.47 26.63 -0.78
CA LEU A 135 -18.15 26.43 0.65
C LEU A 135 -18.72 25.13 1.23
N LYS A 136 -19.33 24.25 0.41
CA LYS A 136 -20.00 23.03 0.88
C LYS A 136 -19.06 22.10 1.66
N PHE A 137 -17.78 22.06 1.32
CA PHE A 137 -16.76 21.25 1.99
C PHE A 137 -16.61 21.58 3.50
N LEU A 138 -16.98 22.78 3.95
CA LEU A 138 -16.92 23.15 5.37
C LEU A 138 -17.89 22.34 6.24
N LYS A 139 -18.90 21.67 5.65
CA LYS A 139 -19.84 20.81 6.36
C LYS A 139 -19.19 19.58 6.98
N GLU A 140 -18.11 19.10 6.39
CA GLU A 140 -17.35 17.93 6.87
C GLU A 140 -16.64 18.21 8.21
N LYS A 141 -16.57 19.49 8.59
CA LYS A 141 -15.91 19.94 9.82
C LYS A 141 -14.45 19.45 9.90
N ARG A 142 -13.74 19.45 8.77
CA ARG A 142 -12.31 19.16 8.61
C ARG A 142 -11.55 20.40 8.15
N VAL A 143 -10.22 20.41 8.34
CA VAL A 143 -9.41 21.49 7.77
C VAL A 143 -9.37 21.32 6.25
N PRO A 144 -9.67 22.37 5.46
CA PRO A 144 -9.69 22.24 4.00
C PRO A 144 -8.30 21.88 3.45
N ASN A 145 -8.24 20.97 2.47
CA ASN A 145 -7.00 20.58 1.81
C ASN A 145 -6.24 21.77 1.21
N LEU A 146 -6.96 22.79 0.75
CA LEU A 146 -6.39 24.06 0.28
C LEU A 146 -5.54 24.75 1.37
N VAL A 147 -5.99 24.71 2.63
CA VAL A 147 -5.26 25.29 3.77
C VAL A 147 -4.09 24.39 4.15
N LEU A 148 -4.28 23.06 4.15
CA LEU A 148 -3.20 22.11 4.41
C LEU A 148 -2.06 22.27 3.38
N LYS A 149 -2.34 22.50 2.10
CA LYS A 149 -1.30 22.69 1.08
C LYS A 149 -0.74 24.13 1.02
N SER A 150 -1.27 25.05 1.82
CA SER A 150 -0.89 26.48 1.76
C SER A 150 0.34 26.82 2.61
N GLY A 151 0.96 27.97 2.30
CA GLY A 151 2.07 28.52 3.06
C GLY A 151 1.69 28.99 4.47
N ASN A 152 2.71 29.20 5.33
CA ASN A 152 2.52 29.50 6.76
C ASN A 152 1.70 30.78 7.04
N LYS A 153 1.72 31.79 6.15
CA LYS A 153 0.88 32.99 6.32
C LYS A 153 -0.62 32.67 6.26
N VAL A 154 -1.00 31.76 5.36
CA VAL A 154 -2.40 31.36 5.14
C VAL A 154 -2.85 30.41 6.25
N ALA A 155 -2.02 29.43 6.61
CA ALA A 155 -2.29 28.50 7.70
C ALA A 155 -2.36 29.20 9.08
N GLY A 156 -1.49 30.18 9.33
CA GLY A 156 -1.50 30.94 10.58
C GLY A 156 -2.77 31.76 10.78
N GLU A 157 -3.24 32.44 9.73
CA GLU A 157 -4.49 33.21 9.80
C GLU A 157 -5.70 32.28 9.91
N PHE A 158 -5.72 31.13 9.23
CA PHE A 158 -6.76 30.11 9.42
C PHE A 158 -6.87 29.67 10.89
N LEU A 159 -5.75 29.26 11.49
CA LEU A 159 -5.69 28.79 12.87
C LEU A 159 -6.16 29.87 13.84
N LYS A 160 -5.71 31.11 13.66
CA LYS A 160 -6.10 32.25 14.51
C LYS A 160 -7.61 32.41 14.58
N TRP A 161 -8.30 32.38 13.44
CA TRP A 161 -9.76 32.53 13.39
C TRP A 161 -10.53 31.28 13.82
N LEU A 162 -9.97 30.09 13.61
CA LEU A 162 -10.55 28.85 14.14
C LEU A 162 -10.50 28.80 15.67
N PHE A 163 -9.36 29.16 16.26
CA PHE A 163 -9.21 29.32 17.71
C PHE A 163 -10.02 30.52 18.24
N GLU A 164 -10.30 31.53 17.41
CA GLU A 164 -11.20 32.60 17.79
C GLU A 164 -12.64 32.09 17.97
N ALA A 165 -13.15 31.25 17.07
CA ALA A 165 -14.49 30.69 17.17
C ALA A 165 -14.59 29.62 18.29
N GLY A 166 -13.78 28.57 18.22
CA GLY A 166 -13.91 27.41 19.12
C GLY A 166 -12.91 27.37 20.29
N GLY A 167 -11.95 28.29 20.35
CA GLY A 167 -10.83 28.24 21.28
C GLY A 167 -11.06 28.98 22.60
N CYS A 168 -10.49 28.43 23.67
CA CYS A 168 -10.50 28.96 25.03
C CYS A 168 -9.07 29.15 25.55
N VAL A 169 -8.82 30.25 26.26
CA VAL A 169 -7.57 30.48 26.99
C VAL A 169 -7.87 30.39 28.48
N PHE A 170 -7.23 29.45 29.15
CA PHE A 170 -7.31 29.28 30.60
C PHE A 170 -6.01 29.80 31.24
N ASN A 171 -6.13 30.72 32.20
CA ASN A 171 -4.99 31.36 32.87
C ASN A 171 -5.01 31.20 34.41
N LYS A 172 -6.03 30.57 35.00
CA LYS A 172 -6.17 30.41 36.46
C LYS A 172 -6.29 28.94 36.88
N GLY A 173 -5.50 28.53 37.88
CA GLY A 173 -5.53 27.19 38.51
C GLY A 173 -4.42 26.23 38.05
N ARG A 174 -3.87 25.43 38.99
CA ARG A 174 -2.84 24.39 38.71
C ARG A 174 -3.44 23.35 37.75
N GLY A 175 -2.83 23.18 36.57
CA GLY A 175 -3.33 22.29 35.51
C GLY A 175 -4.36 22.91 34.53
N ARG A 176 -4.77 24.18 34.73
CA ARG A 176 -5.68 24.94 33.87
C ARG A 176 -5.00 26.15 33.21
N ARG A 177 -3.69 26.07 32.94
CA ARG A 177 -2.95 27.08 32.18
C ARG A 177 -2.68 26.55 30.78
N ALA A 178 -3.57 26.84 29.84
CA ALA A 178 -3.55 26.25 28.51
C ALA A 178 -4.31 27.09 27.48
N ILE A 179 -3.89 26.98 26.22
CA ILE A 179 -4.71 27.35 25.07
C ILE A 179 -5.40 26.07 24.60
N ALA A 180 -6.72 26.07 24.54
CA ALA A 180 -7.48 24.88 24.20
C ALA A 180 -8.43 25.12 23.04
N LEU A 181 -8.63 24.12 22.19
CA LEU A 181 -9.67 24.06 21.17
C LEU A 181 -10.54 22.84 21.43
N LYS A 182 -11.85 23.03 21.56
CA LYS A 182 -12.80 21.92 21.70
C LYS A 182 -13.51 21.70 20.37
N ALA A 183 -13.59 20.45 19.94
CA ALA A 183 -14.36 20.07 18.75
C ALA A 183 -15.03 18.72 18.97
N LYS A 184 -16.21 18.52 18.37
CA LYS A 184 -16.91 17.23 18.40
C LYS A 184 -16.22 16.19 17.51
N ASN A 185 -15.64 16.63 16.40
CA ASN A 185 -14.89 15.78 15.48
C ASN A 185 -13.42 15.73 15.90
N ILE A 186 -12.91 14.55 16.26
CA ILE A 186 -11.51 14.36 16.66
C ILE A 186 -10.55 14.57 15.49
N GLU A 187 -10.97 14.27 14.27
CA GLU A 187 -10.17 14.43 13.05
C GLU A 187 -9.83 15.91 12.79
N LEU A 188 -10.75 16.82 13.11
CA LEU A 188 -10.46 18.26 13.07
C LEU A 188 -9.33 18.65 14.02
N LEU A 189 -9.31 18.05 15.22
CA LEU A 189 -8.26 18.32 16.20
C LEU A 189 -6.92 17.76 15.73
N ARG A 190 -6.91 16.60 15.06
CA ARG A 190 -5.71 16.00 14.43
C ARG A 190 -5.17 16.90 13.31
N ASP A 191 -6.02 17.35 12.41
CA ASP A 191 -5.62 18.28 11.33
C ASP A 191 -5.01 19.58 11.90
N VAL A 192 -5.63 20.13 12.96
CA VAL A 192 -5.15 21.34 13.64
C VAL A 192 -3.82 21.08 14.35
N GLN A 193 -3.65 19.93 14.99
CA GLN A 193 -2.39 19.52 15.61
C GLN A 193 -1.26 19.48 14.57
N MET A 194 -1.51 18.94 13.39
CA MET A 194 -0.55 18.92 12.28
C MET A 194 -0.20 20.34 11.78
N LEU A 195 -1.18 21.23 11.65
CA LEU A 195 -0.90 22.62 11.28
C LEU A 195 -0.08 23.38 12.34
N LEU A 196 -0.31 23.11 13.63
CA LEU A 196 0.46 23.71 14.73
C LEU A 196 1.94 23.30 14.70
N LEU A 197 2.26 22.07 14.29
CA LEU A 197 3.64 21.60 14.14
C LEU A 197 4.45 22.37 13.09
N ARG A 198 3.80 23.00 12.10
CA ARG A 198 4.48 23.90 11.12
C ARG A 198 5.12 25.11 11.79
N PHE A 199 4.52 25.55 12.89
CA PHE A 199 5.02 26.65 13.72
C PHE A 199 5.87 26.15 14.89
N ALA A 200 6.22 24.84 14.90
CA ALA A 200 6.88 24.16 16.00
C ALA A 200 6.14 24.34 17.34
N ILE A 201 4.81 24.35 17.29
CA ILE A 201 3.92 24.41 18.44
C ILE A 201 3.37 23.00 18.66
N HIS A 202 3.67 22.41 19.81
CA HIS A 202 3.07 21.14 20.18
C HIS A 202 1.78 21.34 20.95
N SER A 203 0.83 20.46 20.67
CA SER A 203 -0.43 20.37 21.39
C SER A 203 -0.72 18.92 21.75
N ARG A 204 -1.51 18.72 22.81
CA ARG A 204 -1.97 17.42 23.26
C ARG A 204 -3.47 17.34 23.10
N ILE A 205 -3.97 16.29 22.46
CA ILE A 205 -5.40 16.01 22.41
C ILE A 205 -5.76 15.17 23.64
N THR A 206 -6.81 15.56 24.36
CA THR A 206 -7.35 14.82 25.51
C THR A 206 -8.86 14.82 25.38
N ALA A 207 -9.43 13.63 25.12
CA ALA A 207 -10.81 13.48 24.68
C ALA A 207 -11.11 14.44 23.50
N ASN A 208 -12.09 15.33 23.66
CA ASN A 208 -12.57 16.24 22.62
C ASN A 208 -11.91 17.63 22.69
N ALA A 209 -10.73 17.74 23.30
CA ALA A 209 -10.02 18.99 23.50
C ALA A 209 -8.54 18.89 23.12
N LEU A 210 -8.11 19.73 22.19
CA LEU A 210 -6.69 19.98 21.90
C LEU A 210 -6.17 21.05 22.84
N GLN A 211 -4.99 20.86 23.44
CA GLN A 211 -4.43 21.76 24.45
C GLN A 211 -2.94 22.04 24.22
N VAL A 212 -2.58 23.32 24.18
CA VAL A 212 -1.20 23.82 24.18
C VAL A 212 -0.86 24.31 25.58
N ARG A 213 0.13 23.67 26.23
CA ARG A 213 0.52 23.95 27.63
C ARG A 213 1.99 24.33 27.80
N GLY A 214 2.86 23.97 26.87
CA GLY A 214 4.30 24.21 26.99
C GLY A 214 4.64 25.70 26.89
N GLU A 215 5.65 26.14 27.64
CA GLU A 215 6.08 27.55 27.67
C GLU A 215 6.45 28.06 26.27
N LYS A 216 7.43 27.40 25.61
CA LYS A 216 7.86 27.76 24.25
C LYS A 216 6.70 27.67 23.25
N ASP A 217 5.77 26.74 23.45
CA ASP A 217 4.63 26.54 22.55
C ASP A 217 3.60 27.67 22.68
N ILE A 218 3.30 28.11 23.92
CA ILE A 218 2.43 29.25 24.20
C ILE A 218 3.06 30.54 23.64
N LEU A 219 4.37 30.74 23.81
CA LEU A 219 5.09 31.89 23.26
C LEU A 219 5.09 31.89 21.72
N LYS A 220 5.34 30.73 21.09
CA LYS A 220 5.24 30.57 19.63
C LYS A 220 3.82 30.79 19.12
N PHE A 221 2.81 30.30 19.83
CA PHE A 221 1.41 30.55 19.50
C PHE A 221 1.09 32.05 19.56
N ALA A 222 1.52 32.73 20.62
CA ALA A 222 1.33 34.17 20.77
C ALA A 222 2.06 35.00 19.70
N LYS A 223 3.24 34.54 19.25
CA LYS A 223 4.03 35.19 18.19
C LYS A 223 3.46 34.97 16.79
N ASN A 224 3.08 33.74 16.46
CA ASN A 224 2.80 33.33 15.08
C ASN A 224 1.30 33.27 14.73
N ILE A 225 0.41 33.07 15.71
CA ILE A 225 -1.03 32.85 15.49
C ILE A 225 -1.85 33.91 16.22
N GLY A 226 -1.80 33.92 17.56
CA GLY A 226 -2.53 34.86 18.40
C GLY A 226 -4.06 34.75 18.33
N PHE A 227 -4.76 35.79 18.78
CA PHE A 227 -6.23 35.92 18.75
C PHE A 227 -6.62 37.25 18.09
N ALA A 228 -7.88 37.39 17.66
CA ALA A 228 -8.45 38.60 17.07
C ALA A 228 -9.21 39.46 18.09
N SER A 229 -9.95 38.88 19.05
CA SER A 229 -10.73 39.63 20.05
C SER A 229 -9.85 40.27 21.12
N LYS A 230 -10.26 41.47 21.57
CA LYS A 230 -9.59 42.18 22.67
C LYS A 230 -9.56 41.35 23.97
N LYS A 231 -10.65 40.61 24.27
CA LYS A 231 -10.80 39.80 25.49
C LYS A 231 -9.80 38.62 25.50
N LYS A 232 -9.76 37.82 24.42
CA LYS A 232 -8.86 36.66 24.30
C LYS A 232 -7.39 37.08 24.18
N LYS A 233 -7.09 38.19 23.49
CA LYS A 233 -5.74 38.79 23.46
C LYS A 233 -5.22 39.15 24.85
N LYS A 234 -6.04 39.78 25.71
CA LYS A 234 -5.65 40.12 27.08
C LYS A 234 -5.31 38.87 27.89
N ARG A 235 -6.17 37.84 27.82
CA ARG A 235 -5.95 36.55 28.50
C ARG A 235 -4.70 35.82 27.99
N LEU A 236 -4.43 35.84 26.69
CA LEU A 236 -3.21 35.25 26.12
C LEU A 236 -1.95 35.99 26.58
N LYS A 237 -1.99 37.32 26.68
CA LYS A 237 -0.87 38.11 27.21
C LYS A 237 -0.57 37.78 28.67
N GLU A 238 -1.60 37.65 29.50
CA GLU A 238 -1.47 37.22 30.90
C GLU A 238 -0.88 35.80 30.98
N LEU A 239 -1.43 34.85 30.20
CA LEU A 239 -0.92 33.49 30.14
C LEU A 239 0.54 33.41 29.65
N ALA A 240 0.94 34.23 28.67
CA ALA A 240 2.29 34.27 28.14
C ALA A 240 3.31 34.86 29.14
N LYS A 241 2.88 35.80 30.00
CA LYS A 241 3.70 36.31 31.12
C LYS A 241 3.90 35.21 32.15
N ASP A 242 2.81 34.56 32.56
CA ASP A 242 2.86 33.44 33.51
C ASP A 242 3.70 32.28 32.98
N ALA A 243 3.62 31.98 31.68
CA ALA A 243 4.34 30.87 31.05
C ALA A 243 5.86 30.93 31.23
N LYS A 244 6.45 32.14 31.29
CA LYS A 244 7.89 32.32 31.52
C LYS A 244 8.36 31.82 32.89
N SER A 245 7.44 31.65 33.84
CA SER A 245 7.73 31.12 35.19
C SER A 245 7.58 29.59 35.29
N PHE A 246 7.21 28.88 34.20
CA PHE A 246 6.85 27.46 34.28
C PHE A 246 8.06 26.51 34.38
N GLY A 247 9.28 26.97 34.07
CA GLY A 247 10.55 26.28 34.35
C GLY A 247 10.72 24.88 33.74
N ARG A 248 9.84 24.43 32.83
CA ARG A 248 9.88 23.09 32.24
C ARG A 248 10.68 23.09 30.96
N PHE A 249 11.98 22.82 31.08
CA PHE A 249 12.88 22.63 29.95
C PHE A 249 13.05 21.13 29.65
N ASN A 250 12.62 20.69 28.47
CA ASN A 250 13.11 19.44 27.89
C ASN A 250 13.31 19.64 26.38
N PRO A 251 14.55 19.63 25.87
CA PRO A 251 14.85 19.90 24.46
C PRO A 251 14.47 18.73 23.56
N GLN A 252 14.57 17.50 24.08
CA GLN A 252 14.13 16.28 23.41
C GLN A 252 12.69 15.98 23.82
N ARG A 253 11.77 16.12 22.87
CA ARG A 253 10.36 15.88 23.12
C ARG A 253 10.07 14.42 22.84
N SER A 254 9.76 13.71 23.92
CA SER A 254 9.31 12.34 23.84
C SER A 254 7.82 12.25 24.19
N GLU A 255 7.05 11.53 23.39
CA GLU A 255 5.69 11.15 23.78
C GLU A 255 5.70 9.75 24.40
N ARG A 256 4.84 9.57 25.41
CA ARG A 256 4.69 8.28 26.06
C ARG A 256 3.76 7.44 25.21
N ILE A 257 4.16 6.22 24.90
CA ILE A 257 3.29 5.27 24.23
C ILE A 257 2.10 4.99 25.14
N VAL A 258 0.90 5.42 24.72
CA VAL A 258 -0.34 5.29 25.51
C VAL A 258 -1.03 3.97 25.23
N LYS A 259 -0.94 3.50 23.98
CA LYS A 259 -1.51 2.25 23.52
C LYS A 259 -0.62 1.74 22.39
N ILE A 260 -0.23 0.49 22.46
CA ILE A 260 0.35 -0.24 21.33
C ILE A 260 -0.78 -1.11 20.82
N ILE A 261 -1.19 -0.88 19.58
CA ILE A 261 -2.14 -1.76 18.91
C ILE A 261 -1.28 -2.70 18.10
N ARG A 262 -1.06 -3.90 18.65
CA ARG A 262 -0.47 -5.01 17.91
C ARG A 262 -1.63 -5.66 17.20
N HIS A 263 -1.72 -5.47 15.90
CA HIS A 263 -2.71 -6.17 15.11
C HIS A 263 -2.19 -7.60 14.91
N GLU A 264 -3.02 -8.60 15.21
CA GLU A 264 -2.69 -10.02 15.03
C GLU A 264 -2.53 -10.37 13.53
N MET A 265 -3.03 -9.52 12.64
CA MET A 265 -2.80 -9.54 11.20
C MET A 265 -2.40 -8.14 10.72
N PRO A 266 -1.50 -8.00 9.73
CA PRO A 266 -1.15 -6.72 9.15
C PRO A 266 -2.40 -6.03 8.56
N GLU A 267 -2.64 -4.77 8.90
CA GLU A 267 -3.61 -3.92 8.20
C GLU A 267 -2.90 -3.11 7.11
N ASP A 268 -3.56 -2.93 5.97
CA ASP A 268 -3.04 -2.15 4.85
C ASP A 268 -2.83 -0.68 5.26
N VAL A 269 -1.59 -0.21 5.14
CA VAL A 269 -1.26 1.22 5.20
C VAL A 269 -1.19 1.72 3.76
N PHE A 270 -1.86 2.82 3.43
CA PHE A 270 -1.78 3.41 2.08
C PHE A 270 -0.33 3.72 1.71
N ASP A 271 0.15 3.07 0.65
CA ASP A 271 1.45 3.32 0.05
C ASP A 271 1.48 4.75 -0.49
N ILE A 272 2.36 5.59 0.05
CA ILE A 272 2.55 6.97 -0.43
C ILE A 272 3.67 6.93 -1.47
N GLU A 273 3.34 6.62 -2.73
CA GLU A 273 4.36 6.61 -3.78
C GLU A 273 4.73 8.03 -4.24
N VAL A 274 6.04 8.25 -4.49
CA VAL A 274 6.53 9.43 -5.19
C VAL A 274 6.54 9.13 -6.70
N PRO A 275 5.84 9.91 -7.56
CA PRO A 275 5.60 9.59 -8.98
C PRO A 275 6.84 9.35 -9.86
N LYS A 276 8.03 9.71 -9.38
CA LYS A 276 9.27 9.64 -10.16
C LYS A 276 10.25 8.56 -9.67
N THR A 277 10.27 8.32 -8.37
CA THR A 277 11.23 7.39 -7.75
C THR A 277 10.58 6.09 -7.35
N LYS A 278 9.23 6.02 -7.29
CA LYS A 278 8.49 4.89 -6.71
C LYS A 278 9.14 4.41 -5.42
N ARG A 279 9.55 5.35 -4.58
CA ARG A 279 10.19 5.16 -3.27
C ARG A 279 9.85 6.38 -2.44
N PHE A 280 9.40 6.20 -1.21
CA PHE A 280 9.26 7.30 -0.26
C PHE A 280 9.99 7.00 1.04
N ILE A 281 10.65 8.01 1.58
CA ILE A 281 11.26 7.96 2.91
C ILE A 281 10.27 8.60 3.86
N ALA A 282 9.58 7.78 4.66
CA ALA A 282 8.82 8.26 5.81
C ALA A 282 9.60 7.94 7.07
N ASN A 283 9.92 8.95 7.88
CA ASN A 283 10.63 8.78 9.15
C ASN A 283 11.94 7.96 9.05
N CYS A 284 12.73 8.17 8.00
CA CYS A 284 13.98 7.42 7.73
C CYS A 284 13.78 5.91 7.48
N ILE A 285 12.55 5.44 7.26
CA ILE A 285 12.24 4.10 6.79
C ILE A 285 12.16 4.15 5.27
N ILE A 286 13.00 3.37 4.59
CA ILE A 286 12.88 3.08 3.17
C ILE A 286 11.94 1.87 3.08
N SER A 287 10.70 2.08 2.63
CA SER A 287 9.91 0.97 2.13
C SER A 287 10.33 0.75 0.69
N HIS A 288 10.94 -0.40 0.37
CA HIS A 288 10.63 -1.19 -0.83
C HIS A 288 11.26 -2.58 -0.66
N ASN A 289 10.43 -3.61 -0.82
CA ASN A 289 10.83 -4.99 -0.94
C ASN A 289 11.79 -5.18 -2.12
N THR A 290 12.64 -6.19 -2.02
CA THR A 290 13.51 -6.82 -3.04
C THR A 290 13.30 -6.35 -4.48
N ALA A 291 14.38 -6.17 -5.25
CA ALA A 291 14.43 -5.65 -6.63
C ALA A 291 13.58 -6.39 -7.71
N LYS A 292 12.62 -7.25 -7.33
CA LYS A 292 11.65 -7.98 -8.15
C LYS A 292 10.91 -7.07 -9.14
N SER A 293 10.17 -6.07 -8.66
CA SER A 293 9.41 -5.15 -9.53
C SER A 293 10.33 -4.39 -10.49
N LYS A 294 11.51 -3.97 -10.01
CA LYS A 294 12.50 -3.29 -10.88
C LYS A 294 13.07 -4.22 -11.94
N THR A 295 13.26 -5.50 -11.60
CA THR A 295 13.69 -6.53 -12.55
C THR A 295 12.62 -6.73 -13.61
N LEU A 296 11.34 -6.86 -13.24
CA LEU A 296 10.24 -6.93 -14.21
C LEU A 296 10.22 -5.70 -15.13
N GLU A 297 10.29 -4.49 -14.58
CA GLU A 297 10.34 -3.26 -15.40
C GLU A 297 11.53 -3.25 -16.37
N SER A 298 12.71 -3.66 -15.91
CA SER A 298 13.90 -3.74 -16.76
C SER A 298 13.75 -4.76 -17.87
N VAL A 299 13.21 -5.95 -17.57
CA VAL A 299 12.96 -6.97 -18.60
C VAL A 299 11.87 -6.49 -19.57
N ALA A 300 10.85 -5.75 -19.10
CA ALA A 300 9.80 -5.20 -19.94
C ALA A 300 10.37 -4.27 -21.03
N LEU A 301 11.37 -3.46 -20.68
CA LEU A 301 12.05 -2.57 -21.64
C LEU A 301 12.87 -3.34 -22.68
N ILE A 302 13.50 -4.44 -22.27
CA ILE A 302 14.42 -5.22 -23.10
C ILE A 302 13.66 -6.16 -24.04
N ALA A 303 12.52 -6.71 -23.61
CA ALA A 303 11.78 -7.70 -24.37
C ALA A 303 11.18 -7.12 -25.68
N PRO A 304 11.19 -7.88 -26.80
CA PRO A 304 10.67 -7.46 -28.12
C PRO A 304 9.20 -7.05 -28.08
N LYS A 305 8.37 -7.87 -27.42
CA LYS A 305 6.94 -7.64 -27.20
C LYS A 305 6.62 -8.00 -25.76
N SER A 306 6.32 -6.99 -24.94
CA SER A 306 6.08 -7.15 -23.52
C SER A 306 4.93 -6.26 -23.06
N ILE A 307 4.17 -6.76 -22.09
CA ILE A 307 3.16 -5.98 -21.38
C ILE A 307 3.39 -6.16 -19.90
N TYR A 308 3.48 -5.03 -19.20
CA TYR A 308 3.62 -5.00 -17.75
C TYR A 308 2.28 -4.68 -17.11
N THR A 309 1.88 -5.48 -16.14
CA THR A 309 0.66 -5.30 -15.35
C THR A 309 0.92 -5.57 -13.88
N SER A 310 0.12 -4.96 -12.99
CA SER A 310 0.09 -5.28 -11.55
C SER A 310 -1.22 -6.00 -11.24
N GLY A 311 -1.12 -7.13 -10.54
CA GLY A 311 -2.22 -8.01 -10.18
C GLY A 311 -3.32 -7.33 -9.37
N LYS A 312 -3.02 -6.27 -8.63
CA LYS A 312 -4.02 -5.50 -7.87
C LYS A 312 -4.80 -4.50 -8.74
N THR A 313 -4.16 -3.99 -9.80
CA THR A 313 -4.71 -2.91 -10.63
C THR A 313 -5.46 -3.39 -11.86
N THR A 314 -5.23 -4.63 -12.27
CA THR A 314 -5.92 -5.22 -13.42
C THR A 314 -7.01 -6.18 -13.01
N SER A 315 -8.24 -5.85 -13.40
CA SER A 315 -9.37 -6.78 -13.37
C SER A 315 -9.26 -7.80 -14.51
N SER A 316 -10.04 -8.87 -14.43
CA SER A 316 -10.07 -9.96 -15.41
C SER A 316 -10.42 -9.44 -16.80
N VAL A 317 -11.23 -8.38 -16.86
CA VAL A 317 -11.56 -7.65 -18.09
C VAL A 317 -10.33 -6.96 -18.70
N GLY A 318 -9.46 -6.39 -17.86
CA GLY A 318 -8.19 -5.80 -18.28
C GLY A 318 -7.10 -6.82 -18.64
N LEU A 319 -7.17 -8.05 -18.10
CA LEU A 319 -6.27 -9.14 -18.46
C LEU A 319 -6.68 -9.87 -19.75
N THR A 320 -7.98 -10.10 -19.95
CA THR A 320 -8.54 -10.91 -21.04
C THR A 320 -8.97 -10.09 -22.25
N ALA A 321 -10.25 -9.78 -22.37
CA ALA A 321 -10.80 -8.77 -23.26
C ALA A 321 -12.12 -8.23 -22.70
N SER A 322 -12.45 -7.00 -23.06
CA SER A 322 -13.70 -6.33 -22.72
C SER A 322 -14.61 -6.22 -23.93
N ALA A 323 -15.93 -6.24 -23.71
CA ALA A 323 -16.91 -5.86 -24.73
C ALA A 323 -17.36 -4.43 -24.42
N GLU A 324 -17.09 -3.51 -25.34
CA GLU A 324 -17.47 -2.10 -25.22
C GLU A 324 -18.41 -1.72 -26.37
N LYS A 325 -19.39 -0.89 -26.04
CA LYS A 325 -20.32 -0.37 -27.05
C LYS A 325 -19.59 0.67 -27.89
N ASP A 326 -19.60 0.48 -29.20
CA ASP A 326 -18.98 1.44 -30.11
C ASP A 326 -19.80 2.75 -30.12
N GLU A 327 -19.14 3.85 -29.78
CA GLU A 327 -19.73 5.20 -29.78
C GLU A 327 -19.70 5.85 -31.17
N PHE A 328 -18.89 5.33 -32.10
CA PHE A 328 -18.68 5.89 -33.44
C PHE A 328 -19.38 5.11 -34.55
N GLY A 329 -19.84 3.88 -34.29
CA GLY A 329 -20.59 3.02 -35.21
C GLY A 329 -22.11 2.95 -34.96
N GLU A 330 -22.80 1.97 -35.54
CA GLU A 330 -24.26 1.70 -35.41
C GLU A 330 -24.72 1.26 -33.99
N GLY A 331 -23.92 1.53 -32.95
CA GLY A 331 -24.21 1.13 -31.57
C GLY A 331 -24.01 -0.37 -31.28
N GLY A 332 -23.24 -1.07 -32.12
CA GLY A 332 -22.84 -2.47 -31.93
C GLY A 332 -21.82 -2.66 -30.79
N TRP A 333 -21.67 -3.91 -30.35
CA TRP A 333 -20.64 -4.30 -29.37
C TRP A 333 -19.33 -4.61 -30.08
N THR A 334 -18.21 -4.09 -29.56
CA THR A 334 -16.86 -4.35 -30.06
C THR A 334 -16.00 -4.93 -28.95
N LEU A 335 -15.07 -5.83 -29.30
CA LEU A 335 -14.16 -6.43 -28.34
C LEU A 335 -12.85 -5.66 -28.28
N LYS A 336 -12.43 -5.24 -27.08
CA LYS A 336 -11.09 -4.69 -26.83
C LYS A 336 -10.23 -5.72 -26.12
N ALA A 337 -9.11 -6.06 -26.74
CA ALA A 337 -8.12 -6.98 -26.18
C ALA A 337 -7.49 -6.42 -24.90
N GLY A 338 -7.39 -7.27 -23.87
CA GLY A 338 -6.69 -7.01 -22.61
C GLY A 338 -5.23 -7.45 -22.67
N ALA A 339 -4.54 -7.34 -21.53
CA ALA A 339 -3.09 -7.47 -21.42
C ALA A 339 -2.54 -8.81 -21.95
N LEU A 340 -3.16 -9.96 -21.65
CA LEU A 340 -2.68 -11.27 -22.09
C LEU A 340 -2.85 -11.45 -23.60
N VAL A 341 -4.00 -11.02 -24.13
CA VAL A 341 -4.29 -11.11 -25.57
C VAL A 341 -3.36 -10.20 -26.37
N LEU A 342 -3.14 -8.98 -25.87
CA LEU A 342 -2.20 -8.04 -26.50
C LEU A 342 -0.75 -8.53 -26.44
N ALA A 343 -0.38 -9.26 -25.39
CA ALA A 343 0.97 -9.81 -25.21
C ALA A 343 1.24 -11.04 -26.10
N SER A 344 0.25 -11.60 -26.81
CA SER A 344 0.35 -12.82 -27.63
C SER A 344 1.61 -12.86 -28.52
N GLY A 345 2.39 -13.94 -28.46
CA GLY A 345 3.70 -14.10 -29.10
C GLY A 345 4.86 -13.43 -28.37
N GLY A 346 4.60 -12.75 -27.24
CA GLY A 346 5.56 -12.02 -26.43
C GLY A 346 5.61 -12.50 -24.99
N MET A 347 5.79 -11.56 -24.06
CA MET A 347 5.85 -11.82 -22.62
C MET A 347 4.87 -10.94 -21.84
N ALA A 348 4.11 -11.54 -20.93
CA ALA A 348 3.26 -10.84 -19.98
C ALA A 348 3.96 -10.83 -18.62
N MET A 349 4.19 -9.64 -18.07
CA MET A 349 4.79 -9.45 -16.76
C MET A 349 3.73 -9.06 -15.76
N VAL A 350 3.61 -9.82 -14.69
CA VAL A 350 2.59 -9.60 -13.65
C VAL A 350 3.29 -9.39 -12.32
N ASP A 351 3.26 -8.17 -11.81
CA ASP A 351 3.70 -7.86 -10.46
C ASP A 351 2.58 -8.10 -9.44
N GLU A 352 2.93 -8.31 -8.18
CA GLU A 352 1.98 -8.60 -7.08
C GLU A 352 1.01 -9.74 -7.43
N PHE A 353 1.55 -10.82 -8.00
CA PHE A 353 0.78 -11.98 -8.46
C PHE A 353 -0.01 -12.66 -7.33
N ASP A 354 0.47 -12.55 -6.08
CA ASP A 354 -0.24 -13.02 -4.88
C ASP A 354 -1.52 -12.21 -4.57
N LYS A 355 -1.65 -10.98 -5.07
CA LYS A 355 -2.77 -10.06 -4.79
C LYS A 355 -3.87 -10.08 -5.85
N MET A 356 -3.84 -11.02 -6.80
CA MET A 356 -4.91 -11.16 -7.80
C MET A 356 -6.19 -11.73 -7.21
N GLU A 357 -7.32 -11.20 -7.65
CA GLU A 357 -8.65 -11.69 -7.28
C GLU A 357 -8.93 -13.08 -7.89
N PRO A 358 -9.81 -13.90 -7.28
CA PRO A 358 -10.11 -15.26 -7.77
C PRO A 358 -10.60 -15.32 -9.23
N GLU A 359 -11.38 -14.34 -9.68
CA GLU A 359 -11.88 -14.26 -11.06
C GLU A 359 -10.73 -14.07 -12.07
N ASP A 360 -9.74 -13.27 -11.70
CA ASP A 360 -8.55 -12.97 -12.52
C ASP A 360 -7.65 -14.20 -12.62
N ARG A 361 -7.55 -14.96 -11.53
CA ARG A 361 -6.84 -16.25 -11.48
C ARG A 361 -7.48 -17.27 -12.43
N SER A 362 -8.81 -17.31 -12.54
CA SER A 362 -9.51 -18.23 -13.46
C SER A 362 -9.16 -17.95 -14.92
N ALA A 363 -9.10 -16.68 -15.32
CA ALA A 363 -8.68 -16.30 -16.67
C ALA A 363 -7.22 -16.69 -16.97
N MET A 364 -6.34 -16.54 -15.97
CA MET A 364 -4.95 -16.97 -16.08
C MET A 364 -4.81 -18.48 -16.21
N HIS A 365 -5.65 -19.26 -15.53
CA HIS A 365 -5.65 -20.73 -15.66
C HIS A 365 -5.90 -21.18 -17.10
N GLU A 366 -6.88 -20.58 -17.77
CA GLU A 366 -7.20 -20.89 -19.16
C GLU A 366 -6.03 -20.50 -20.09
N ALA A 367 -5.54 -19.27 -19.95
CA ALA A 367 -4.46 -18.74 -20.77
C ALA A 367 -3.16 -19.55 -20.63
N MET A 368 -2.80 -19.97 -19.42
CA MET A 368 -1.57 -20.74 -19.13
C MET A 368 -1.68 -22.22 -19.51
N GLU A 369 -2.88 -22.79 -19.48
CA GLU A 369 -3.07 -24.22 -19.75
C GLU A 369 -3.32 -24.50 -21.23
N GLN A 370 -4.19 -23.70 -21.85
CA GLN A 370 -4.63 -23.92 -23.22
C GLN A 370 -3.94 -22.99 -24.22
N GLY A 371 -3.27 -21.93 -23.75
CA GLY A 371 -2.74 -20.89 -24.63
C GLY A 371 -3.84 -20.07 -25.29
N THR A 372 -5.05 -20.08 -24.75
CA THR A 372 -6.22 -19.39 -25.29
C THR A 372 -7.06 -18.74 -24.20
N VAL A 373 -7.84 -17.73 -24.58
CA VAL A 373 -8.81 -17.06 -23.72
C VAL A 373 -10.14 -16.99 -24.45
N SER A 374 -11.14 -17.71 -23.95
CA SER A 374 -12.50 -17.73 -24.47
C SER A 374 -13.34 -16.63 -23.83
N ILE A 375 -14.10 -15.92 -24.67
CA ILE A 375 -14.91 -14.78 -24.24
C ILE A 375 -16.30 -14.92 -24.85
N ALA A 376 -17.29 -15.04 -23.98
CA ALA A 376 -18.71 -15.05 -24.31
C ALA A 376 -19.39 -13.86 -23.61
N LYS A 377 -19.40 -12.69 -24.26
CA LYS A 377 -19.97 -11.45 -23.70
C LYS A 377 -20.73 -10.66 -24.76
N ALA A 378 -21.85 -10.06 -24.36
CA ALA A 378 -22.68 -9.19 -25.20
C ALA A 378 -23.09 -9.81 -26.56
N GLY A 379 -23.36 -11.13 -26.57
CA GLY A 379 -23.72 -11.88 -27.78
C GLY A 379 -22.54 -12.26 -28.68
N ILE A 380 -21.30 -11.89 -28.33
CA ILE A 380 -20.09 -12.26 -29.04
C ILE A 380 -19.44 -13.43 -28.30
N VAL A 381 -19.31 -14.56 -28.99
CA VAL A 381 -18.57 -15.73 -28.54
C VAL A 381 -17.35 -15.88 -29.43
N THR A 382 -16.16 -15.64 -28.88
CA THR A 382 -14.89 -15.78 -29.60
C THR A 382 -13.81 -16.31 -28.69
N THR A 383 -12.76 -16.90 -29.27
CA THR A 383 -11.59 -17.37 -28.55
C THR A 383 -10.36 -16.67 -29.09
N PHE A 384 -9.62 -16.00 -28.22
CA PHE A 384 -8.36 -15.36 -28.57
C PHE A 384 -7.18 -16.27 -28.27
N LYS A 385 -6.21 -16.29 -29.18
CA LYS A 385 -4.96 -17.01 -28.97
C LYS A 385 -4.01 -16.17 -28.10
N THR A 386 -3.54 -16.73 -27.00
CA THR A 386 -2.71 -16.07 -25.98
C THR A 386 -1.43 -16.86 -25.73
N ASP A 387 -0.65 -17.10 -26.80
CA ASP A 387 0.67 -17.72 -26.72
C ASP A 387 1.67 -16.76 -26.07
N THR A 388 1.58 -16.60 -24.75
CA THR A 388 2.39 -15.64 -23.98
C THR A 388 3.21 -16.35 -22.94
N SER A 389 4.49 -15.97 -22.83
CA SER A 389 5.30 -16.36 -21.69
C SER A 389 4.95 -15.45 -20.52
N ILE A 390 4.63 -16.02 -19.36
CA ILE A 390 4.31 -15.24 -18.16
C ILE A 390 5.52 -15.17 -17.24
N LEU A 391 5.87 -13.95 -16.83
CA LEU A 391 6.87 -13.70 -15.79
C LEU A 391 6.18 -12.99 -14.63
N ALA A 392 6.04 -13.70 -13.51
CA ALA A 392 5.30 -13.21 -12.36
C ALA A 392 6.24 -12.90 -11.18
N ALA A 393 5.95 -11.83 -10.45
CA ALA A 393 6.53 -11.57 -9.13
C ALA A 393 5.45 -11.72 -8.06
N ALA A 394 5.74 -12.53 -7.05
CA ALA A 394 4.91 -12.71 -5.88
C ALA A 394 5.68 -12.38 -4.60
N ASN A 395 4.94 -11.89 -3.62
CA ASN A 395 5.43 -11.66 -2.27
C ASN A 395 4.94 -12.76 -1.32
N PRO A 396 5.74 -13.13 -0.30
CA PRO A 396 5.27 -14.03 0.74
C PRO A 396 4.19 -13.34 1.61
N LYS A 397 3.29 -14.12 2.20
CA LYS A 397 2.14 -13.68 3.01
C LYS A 397 2.52 -12.67 4.09
N TYR A 398 3.67 -12.85 4.73
CA TYR A 398 4.17 -11.99 5.81
C TYR A 398 5.33 -11.08 5.39
N SER A 399 5.42 -10.74 4.09
CA SER A 399 6.46 -9.89 3.46
C SER A 399 7.89 -10.43 3.45
N ARG A 400 8.27 -11.28 4.41
CA ARG A 400 9.55 -11.99 4.45
C ARG A 400 9.34 -13.49 4.48
N PHE A 401 10.30 -14.22 3.93
CA PHE A 401 10.35 -15.66 4.05
C PHE A 401 10.89 -16.04 5.43
N ASP A 402 10.12 -16.84 6.16
CA ASP A 402 10.57 -17.54 7.35
C ASP A 402 11.44 -18.75 6.93
N PRO A 403 12.70 -18.85 7.41
CA PRO A 403 13.58 -19.98 7.14
C PRO A 403 13.07 -21.33 7.67
N MET A 404 12.21 -21.32 8.70
CA MET A 404 11.71 -22.51 9.38
C MET A 404 10.53 -23.16 8.67
N LEU A 405 9.80 -22.41 7.85
CA LEU A 405 8.66 -22.90 7.10
C LEU A 405 9.03 -23.17 5.64
N ASN A 406 8.26 -24.03 4.99
CA ASN A 406 8.41 -24.30 3.56
C ASN A 406 8.05 -23.04 2.76
N ALA A 407 8.81 -22.75 1.70
CA ALA A 407 8.65 -21.51 0.94
C ALA A 407 7.30 -21.46 0.18
N LEU A 408 6.80 -22.62 -0.26
CA LEU A 408 5.54 -22.74 -1.00
C LEU A 408 4.31 -22.43 -0.13
N GLU A 409 4.32 -22.83 1.15
CA GLU A 409 3.21 -22.55 2.08
C GLU A 409 3.07 -21.04 2.39
N GLN A 410 4.20 -20.34 2.30
CA GLN A 410 4.31 -18.92 2.60
C GLN A 410 3.87 -18.03 1.44
N VAL A 411 3.63 -18.59 0.25
CA VAL A 411 3.13 -17.85 -0.92
C VAL A 411 1.63 -18.10 -1.07
N ASP A 412 0.84 -17.05 -1.28
CA ASP A 412 -0.62 -17.16 -1.37
C ASP A 412 -1.10 -17.53 -2.77
N LEU A 413 -0.66 -18.68 -3.29
CA LEU A 413 -1.03 -19.15 -4.62
C LEU A 413 -1.65 -20.55 -4.58
N PRO A 414 -2.76 -20.77 -5.30
CA PRO A 414 -3.35 -22.09 -5.46
C PRO A 414 -2.33 -23.07 -6.07
N PRO A 415 -2.25 -24.32 -5.56
CA PRO A 415 -1.36 -25.35 -6.12
C PRO A 415 -1.61 -25.62 -7.62
N THR A 416 -2.85 -25.43 -8.07
CA THR A 416 -3.23 -25.52 -9.48
C THR A 416 -2.52 -24.49 -10.35
N LEU A 417 -2.24 -23.28 -9.87
CA LEU A 417 -1.45 -22.29 -10.62
C LEU A 417 0.04 -22.59 -10.50
N MET A 418 0.50 -23.02 -9.32
CA MET A 418 1.91 -23.30 -9.09
C MET A 418 2.42 -24.43 -9.99
N SER A 419 1.67 -25.52 -10.10
CA SER A 419 2.06 -26.62 -11.00
C SER A 419 2.18 -26.21 -12.46
N ARG A 420 1.64 -25.05 -12.85
CA ARG A 420 1.69 -24.54 -14.23
C ARG A 420 2.96 -23.78 -14.58
N PHE A 421 3.71 -23.31 -13.59
CA PHE A 421 4.98 -22.65 -13.80
C PHE A 421 6.10 -23.68 -13.96
N ASP A 422 6.96 -23.47 -14.96
CA ASP A 422 8.07 -24.36 -15.26
C ASP A 422 9.24 -24.20 -14.26
N ILE A 423 9.46 -22.98 -13.75
CA ILE A 423 10.56 -22.63 -12.83
C ILE A 423 10.08 -21.59 -11.82
N PHE A 424 10.55 -21.68 -10.57
CA PHE A 424 10.48 -20.58 -9.61
C PHE A 424 11.86 -20.23 -9.05
N PHE A 425 12.04 -18.93 -8.78
CA PHE A 425 13.24 -18.39 -8.15
C PHE A 425 12.87 -17.74 -6.82
N LEU A 426 13.44 -18.24 -5.71
CA LEU A 426 13.20 -17.67 -4.39
C LEU A 426 14.25 -16.62 -4.06
N ILE A 427 13.86 -15.35 -4.23
CA ILE A 427 14.70 -14.22 -3.81
C ILE A 427 14.49 -14.00 -2.31
N LYS A 428 15.48 -14.44 -1.53
CA LYS A 428 15.52 -14.27 -0.07
C LYS A 428 16.39 -13.07 0.29
N ASP A 429 15.91 -12.28 1.23
CA ASP A 429 16.68 -11.21 1.85
C ASP A 429 17.52 -11.82 2.99
N VAL A 430 18.76 -12.21 2.68
CA VAL A 430 19.70 -12.77 3.66
C VAL A 430 20.58 -11.65 4.16
N LEU A 431 20.57 -11.41 5.46
CA LEU A 431 21.44 -10.43 6.11
C LEU A 431 22.90 -10.89 6.04
N ASP A 432 23.65 -10.36 5.08
CA ASP A 432 25.07 -10.63 4.89
C ASP A 432 25.81 -9.32 4.72
N ARG A 433 26.57 -8.94 5.75
CA ARG A 433 27.29 -7.67 5.81
C ARG A 433 28.16 -7.42 4.57
N LYS A 434 28.80 -8.45 4.01
CA LYS A 434 29.69 -8.26 2.85
C LYS A 434 28.87 -7.95 1.60
N LYS A 435 27.81 -8.73 1.34
CA LYS A 435 26.91 -8.50 0.19
C LYS A 435 26.17 -7.18 0.32
N ASP A 436 25.71 -6.84 1.52
CA ASP A 436 25.02 -5.59 1.80
C ASP A 436 25.93 -4.38 1.55
N GLU A 437 27.21 -4.47 1.93
CA GLU A 437 28.22 -3.45 1.66
C GLU A 437 28.50 -3.31 0.16
N GLU A 438 28.63 -4.41 -0.58
CA GLU A 438 28.79 -4.40 -2.04
C GLU A 438 27.58 -3.76 -2.74
N ILE A 439 26.36 -4.16 -2.35
CA ILE A 439 25.10 -3.63 -2.90
C ILE A 439 24.96 -2.14 -2.57
N ALA A 440 25.21 -1.75 -1.32
CA ALA A 440 25.13 -0.35 -0.89
C ALA A 440 26.13 0.51 -1.66
N THR A 441 27.38 0.07 -1.77
CA THR A 441 28.44 0.76 -2.52
C THR A 441 28.03 0.93 -3.98
N PHE A 442 27.51 -0.14 -4.61
CA PHE A 442 27.04 -0.10 -5.99
C PHE A 442 25.88 0.89 -6.20
N ILE A 443 24.88 0.88 -5.31
CA ILE A 443 23.72 1.79 -5.38
C ILE A 443 24.16 3.25 -5.19
N LEU A 444 25.02 3.52 -4.21
CA LEU A 444 25.52 4.88 -3.93
C LEU A 444 26.35 5.42 -5.10
N LYS A 445 27.21 4.59 -5.69
CA LYS A 445 28.01 4.95 -6.87
C LYS A 445 27.13 5.30 -8.06
N ARG A 446 26.12 4.47 -8.37
CA ARG A 446 25.11 4.72 -9.42
C ARG A 446 24.33 6.01 -9.20
N HIS A 447 23.95 6.31 -7.95
CA HIS A 447 23.28 7.57 -7.61
C HIS A 447 24.19 8.78 -7.82
N GLN A 448 25.44 8.69 -7.37
CA GLN A 448 26.44 9.74 -7.58
C GLN A 448 26.69 10.01 -9.07
N GLU A 449 26.81 8.97 -9.89
CA GLU A 449 26.93 9.06 -11.35
C GLU A 449 25.70 9.71 -12.00
N GLY A 450 24.49 9.31 -11.57
CA GLY A 450 23.24 9.91 -12.06
C GLY A 450 23.10 11.39 -11.71
N GLU A 451 23.49 11.78 -10.49
CA GLU A 451 23.48 13.17 -10.06
C GLU A 451 24.52 14.02 -10.82
N LYS A 452 25.73 13.49 -11.04
CA LYS A 452 26.76 14.12 -11.87
C LYS A 452 26.25 14.35 -13.30
N ALA A 453 25.64 13.35 -13.93
CA ALA A 453 25.10 13.47 -15.29
C ALA A 453 23.97 14.51 -15.39
N ILE A 454 23.12 14.64 -14.37
CA ILE A 454 22.08 15.69 -14.32
C ILE A 454 22.71 17.06 -14.11
N HIS A 455 23.71 17.16 -13.24
CA HIS A 455 24.40 18.41 -12.94
C HIS A 455 25.18 18.93 -14.16
N GLU A 456 25.82 18.06 -14.92
CA GLU A 456 26.51 18.38 -16.18
C GLU A 456 25.54 18.89 -17.26
N LYS A 457 24.39 18.23 -17.43
CA LYS A 457 23.34 18.68 -18.36
C LYS A 457 22.72 20.03 -17.98
N THR A 458 22.67 20.35 -16.68
CA THR A 458 22.03 21.57 -16.18
C THR A 458 23.01 22.75 -16.11
N SER A 459 24.29 22.49 -15.82
CA SER A 459 25.28 23.54 -15.52
C SER A 459 26.25 23.82 -16.67
N GLY A 460 26.26 22.99 -17.74
CA GLY A 460 27.11 23.18 -18.92
C GLY A 460 28.62 23.10 -18.68
N LYS A 461 29.07 22.89 -17.44
CA LYS A 461 30.47 22.66 -17.05
C LYS A 461 30.67 21.16 -16.83
N LYS A 462 31.56 20.54 -17.61
CA LYS A 462 32.10 19.21 -17.30
C LYS A 462 32.82 19.30 -15.96
N LEU A 463 32.39 18.50 -14.98
CA LEU A 463 33.17 18.27 -13.78
C LEU A 463 34.35 17.37 -14.17
N GLU A 464 35.54 17.63 -13.61
CA GLU A 464 36.75 16.87 -13.90
C GLU A 464 36.50 15.36 -13.71
N GLU A 465 36.90 14.59 -14.72
CA GLU A 465 36.88 13.13 -14.73
C GLU A 465 37.79 12.64 -13.59
N ILE A 466 37.19 12.36 -12.44
CA ILE A 466 37.83 11.46 -11.48
C ILE A 466 37.87 10.11 -12.18
N GLU A 467 39.08 9.62 -12.44
CA GLU A 467 39.36 8.32 -13.05
C GLU A 467 38.44 7.24 -12.46
N ILE A 468 37.35 6.99 -13.18
CA ILE A 468 36.53 5.81 -12.97
C ILE A 468 37.43 4.70 -13.47
N GLU A 469 37.95 3.87 -12.55
CA GLU A 469 38.52 2.57 -12.92
C GLU A 469 37.62 2.00 -14.01
N LYS A 470 38.16 1.97 -15.24
CA LYS A 470 37.61 1.26 -16.36
C LYS A 470 37.47 -0.19 -15.92
N ARG A 471 36.30 -0.56 -15.39
CA ARG A 471 35.77 -1.87 -15.71
C ARG A 471 35.20 -1.75 -17.11
N GLU A 472 36.13 -2.04 -18.01
CA GLU A 472 35.95 -2.48 -19.39
C GLU A 472 34.74 -3.40 -19.55
N GLU A 473 34.01 -3.17 -20.66
CA GLU A 473 33.48 -4.18 -21.60
C GLU A 473 32.50 -5.22 -20.98
N GLU A 474 31.21 -5.34 -21.29
CA GLU A 474 30.44 -5.08 -22.49
C GLU A 474 28.97 -4.91 -22.07
N SER A 475 28.50 -3.70 -21.75
CA SER A 475 27.04 -3.53 -21.61
C SER A 475 26.44 -3.54 -23.01
N ILE A 476 25.99 -4.72 -23.47
CA ILE A 476 25.22 -4.84 -24.72
C ILE A 476 24.10 -3.81 -24.66
N SER A 477 24.03 -2.93 -25.67
CA SER A 477 22.95 -1.96 -25.77
C SER A 477 21.60 -2.70 -25.71
N PRO A 478 20.62 -2.23 -24.91
CA PRO A 478 19.31 -2.84 -24.85
C PRO A 478 18.67 -3.06 -26.23
N GLU A 479 18.95 -2.17 -27.18
CA GLU A 479 18.46 -2.27 -28.56
C GLU A 479 19.13 -3.42 -29.33
N ILE A 480 20.44 -3.60 -29.17
CA ILE A 480 21.19 -4.69 -29.80
C ILE A 480 20.72 -6.01 -29.21
N PHE A 481 20.57 -6.09 -27.89
CA PHE A 481 20.06 -7.28 -27.22
C PHE A 481 18.65 -7.63 -27.68
N LYS A 482 17.77 -6.62 -27.80
CA LYS A 482 16.39 -6.80 -28.30
C LYS A 482 16.37 -7.33 -29.73
N LYS A 483 17.23 -6.80 -30.62
CA LYS A 483 17.40 -7.30 -31.99
C LYS A 483 17.92 -8.74 -32.01
N TYR A 484 18.91 -9.05 -31.17
CA TYR A 484 19.48 -10.39 -31.04
C TYR A 484 18.43 -11.42 -30.62
N VAL A 485 17.66 -11.13 -29.57
CA VAL A 485 16.57 -12.00 -29.09
C VAL A 485 15.48 -12.15 -30.16
N SER A 486 15.13 -11.08 -30.87
CA SER A 486 14.15 -11.14 -31.95
C SER A 486 14.62 -12.03 -33.11
N PHE A 487 15.89 -11.91 -33.50
CA PHE A 487 16.50 -12.74 -34.55
C PHE A 487 16.54 -14.21 -34.13
N ALA A 488 17.04 -14.50 -32.93
CA ALA A 488 17.11 -15.86 -32.40
C ALA A 488 15.74 -16.57 -32.37
N ARG A 489 14.66 -15.84 -32.05
CA ARG A 489 13.28 -16.37 -32.02
C ARG A 489 12.66 -16.61 -33.39
N GLN A 490 13.08 -15.87 -34.42
CA GLN A 490 12.50 -15.95 -35.76
C GLN A 490 13.28 -16.91 -36.68
N SER A 491 14.58 -17.07 -36.45
CA SER A 491 15.48 -17.77 -37.38
C SER A 491 15.92 -19.15 -36.91
N ILE A 492 15.91 -19.45 -35.60
CA ILE A 492 16.45 -20.70 -35.07
C ILE A 492 15.36 -21.55 -34.38
N PHE A 493 15.27 -22.80 -34.81
CA PHE A 493 14.33 -23.80 -34.32
C PHE A 493 15.11 -25.08 -33.95
N PRO A 494 15.69 -25.13 -32.74
CA PRO A 494 16.61 -26.20 -32.38
C PRO A 494 15.91 -27.57 -32.32
N VAL A 495 16.59 -28.61 -32.80
CA VAL A 495 16.14 -30.01 -32.71
C VAL A 495 16.97 -30.77 -31.68
N MET A 496 16.32 -31.62 -30.89
CA MET A 496 17.03 -32.43 -29.89
C MET A 496 17.90 -33.51 -30.53
N THR A 497 19.13 -33.64 -30.03
CA THR A 497 20.03 -34.75 -30.38
C THR A 497 19.74 -35.99 -29.53
N ASP A 498 20.15 -37.16 -30.00
CA ASP A 498 19.96 -38.42 -29.26
C ASP A 498 20.67 -38.42 -27.90
N ASN A 499 21.81 -37.74 -27.79
CA ASN A 499 22.54 -37.60 -26.52
C ASN A 499 21.77 -36.72 -25.54
N ALA A 500 21.25 -35.57 -26.01
CA ALA A 500 20.40 -34.70 -25.21
C ALA A 500 19.15 -35.43 -24.70
N LEU A 501 18.51 -36.24 -25.55
CA LEU A 501 17.36 -37.07 -25.17
C LEU A 501 17.71 -38.09 -24.08
N LYS A 502 18.88 -38.73 -24.17
CA LYS A 502 19.36 -39.67 -23.14
C LYS A 502 19.62 -38.95 -21.82
N SER A 503 20.33 -37.83 -21.85
CA SER A 503 20.66 -37.02 -20.66
C SER A 503 19.40 -36.56 -19.91
N ILE A 504 18.42 -36.00 -20.62
CA ILE A 504 17.15 -35.56 -20.02
C ILE A 504 16.37 -36.76 -19.47
N ARG A 505 16.34 -37.88 -20.19
CA ARG A 505 15.67 -39.11 -19.75
C ARG A 505 16.28 -39.66 -18.47
N GLU A 506 17.60 -39.78 -18.41
CA GLU A 506 18.33 -40.27 -17.23
C GLU A 506 18.08 -39.37 -16.03
N PHE A 507 18.12 -38.04 -16.21
CA PHE A 507 17.80 -37.10 -15.15
C PHE A 507 16.36 -37.23 -14.65
N TYR A 508 15.38 -37.33 -15.57
CA TYR A 508 13.97 -37.50 -15.21
C TYR A 508 13.70 -38.82 -14.49
N LEU A 509 14.28 -39.92 -14.96
CA LEU A 509 14.19 -41.23 -14.30
C LEU A 509 14.85 -41.18 -12.92
N GLY A 510 16.02 -40.57 -12.80
CA GLY A 510 16.71 -40.39 -11.53
C GLY A 510 15.87 -39.61 -10.52
N LEU A 511 15.18 -38.53 -10.94
CA LEU A 511 14.21 -37.85 -10.08
C LEU A 511 13.11 -38.80 -9.62
N ARG A 512 12.51 -39.56 -10.54
CA ARG A 512 11.40 -40.49 -10.24
C ARG A 512 11.81 -41.66 -9.34
N ASP A 513 13.03 -42.15 -9.47
CA ASP A 513 13.55 -43.26 -8.68
C ASP A 513 13.86 -42.85 -7.24
N VAL A 514 14.37 -41.64 -7.03
CA VAL A 514 14.49 -41.04 -5.68
C VAL A 514 13.10 -40.99 -5.00
N GLY A 515 12.06 -40.65 -5.77
CA GLY A 515 10.70 -40.64 -5.26
C GLY A 515 10.15 -42.02 -4.90
N ARG A 516 10.45 -43.03 -5.72
CA ARG A 516 10.02 -44.41 -5.44
C ARG A 516 10.66 -44.99 -4.18
N GLN A 517 11.93 -44.69 -3.92
CA GLN A 517 12.63 -45.19 -2.73
C GLN A 517 12.06 -44.61 -1.44
N ASP A 518 11.64 -43.34 -1.48
CA ASP A 518 11.14 -42.63 -0.31
C ASP A 518 9.60 -42.54 -0.24
N ASN A 519 8.87 -43.20 -1.17
CA ASN A 519 7.42 -43.06 -1.37
C ASN A 519 6.93 -41.63 -1.66
N VAL A 520 7.85 -40.72 -1.98
CA VAL A 520 7.59 -39.32 -2.31
C VAL A 520 7.35 -39.17 -3.81
N TYR A 521 6.30 -38.47 -4.25
CA TYR A 521 6.17 -38.17 -5.69
C TYR A 521 7.13 -37.04 -6.06
N THR A 522 8.10 -37.35 -6.90
CA THR A 522 9.25 -36.47 -7.17
C THR A 522 9.31 -35.94 -8.61
N ALA A 523 8.44 -36.36 -9.53
CA ALA A 523 8.41 -35.77 -10.87
C ALA A 523 7.10 -35.99 -11.62
N THR A 524 6.60 -34.94 -12.29
CA THR A 524 5.46 -35.01 -13.22
C THR A 524 5.93 -34.92 -14.67
N HIS A 525 5.14 -35.41 -15.63
CA HIS A 525 5.46 -35.30 -17.05
C HIS A 525 5.64 -33.84 -17.53
N ARG A 526 5.00 -32.87 -16.86
CA ARG A 526 5.14 -31.43 -17.15
C ARG A 526 6.56 -30.92 -16.91
N GLN A 527 7.27 -31.48 -15.94
CA GLN A 527 8.67 -31.11 -15.67
C GLN A 527 9.61 -31.61 -16.77
N LEU A 528 9.29 -32.75 -17.39
CA LEU A 528 10.02 -33.22 -18.56
C LEU A 528 9.84 -32.24 -19.73
N GLU A 529 8.62 -31.78 -19.98
CA GLU A 529 8.37 -30.74 -20.99
C GLU A 529 9.10 -29.43 -20.69
N ALA A 530 9.14 -29.01 -19.41
CA ALA A 530 9.90 -27.83 -19.01
C ALA A 530 11.40 -27.98 -19.33
N LEU A 531 12.00 -29.13 -19.03
CA LEU A 531 13.41 -29.40 -19.35
C LEU A 531 13.67 -29.33 -20.87
N VAL A 532 12.74 -29.86 -21.68
CA VAL A 532 12.81 -29.78 -23.14
C VAL A 532 12.80 -28.32 -23.59
N ARG A 533 11.80 -27.54 -23.16
CA ARG A 533 11.67 -26.11 -23.52
C ARG A 533 12.89 -25.29 -23.09
N LEU A 534 13.45 -25.56 -21.91
CA LEU A 534 14.64 -24.87 -21.40
C LEU A 534 15.90 -25.20 -22.19
N SER A 535 16.06 -26.48 -22.58
CA SER A 535 17.20 -26.93 -23.38
C SER A 535 17.15 -26.34 -24.78
N GLU A 536 15.97 -26.34 -25.42
CA GLU A 536 15.75 -25.65 -26.70
C GLU A 536 15.98 -24.15 -26.59
N ALA A 537 15.49 -23.50 -25.52
CA ALA A 537 15.72 -22.07 -25.30
C ALA A 537 17.21 -21.74 -25.15
N SER A 538 17.97 -22.61 -24.45
CA SER A 538 19.42 -22.46 -24.30
C SER A 538 20.15 -22.55 -25.65
N ALA A 539 19.83 -23.55 -26.47
CA ALA A 539 20.41 -23.70 -27.81
C ALA A 539 20.02 -22.52 -28.72
N ARG A 540 18.77 -22.06 -28.64
CA ARG A 540 18.25 -20.92 -29.42
C ARG A 540 19.00 -19.63 -29.10
N VAL A 541 19.30 -19.35 -27.83
CA VAL A 541 20.08 -18.17 -27.42
C VAL A 541 21.51 -18.24 -27.95
N ARG A 542 22.07 -19.42 -28.18
CA ARG A 542 23.39 -19.62 -28.82
C ARG A 542 23.35 -19.62 -30.34
N LEU A 543 22.16 -19.45 -30.94
CA LEU A 543 21.91 -19.57 -32.38
C LEU A 543 22.30 -20.94 -32.97
N LYS A 544 22.13 -22.02 -32.19
CA LYS A 544 22.36 -23.39 -32.64
C LYS A 544 21.08 -24.08 -33.09
N ASP A 545 21.13 -24.79 -34.21
CA ASP A 545 20.01 -25.58 -34.75
C ASP A 545 19.81 -26.94 -34.07
N PHE A 546 20.74 -27.34 -33.21
CA PHE A 546 20.67 -28.59 -32.46
C PHE A 546 20.90 -28.35 -30.98
N VAL A 547 20.16 -29.08 -30.13
CA VAL A 547 20.36 -29.09 -28.68
C VAL A 547 21.51 -30.05 -28.35
N GLU A 548 22.60 -29.49 -27.86
CA GLU A 548 23.77 -30.23 -27.42
C GLU A 548 23.71 -30.57 -25.94
N ASP A 549 24.59 -31.48 -25.51
CA ASP A 549 24.66 -31.93 -24.12
C ASP A 549 24.92 -30.76 -23.15
N GLU A 550 25.76 -29.80 -23.54
CA GLU A 550 26.03 -28.57 -22.76
C GLU A 550 24.75 -27.75 -22.45
N ASP A 551 23.80 -27.72 -23.38
CA ASP A 551 22.54 -27.00 -23.20
C ASP A 551 21.60 -27.75 -22.26
N THR A 552 21.59 -29.09 -22.34
CA THR A 552 20.85 -29.93 -21.39
C THR A 552 21.42 -29.82 -19.97
N GLU A 553 22.74 -29.83 -19.80
CA GLU A 553 23.38 -29.66 -18.50
C GLU A 553 23.03 -28.31 -17.87
N ARG A 554 23.02 -27.24 -18.69
CA ARG A 554 22.63 -25.90 -18.24
C ARG A 554 21.17 -25.87 -17.79
N ALA A 555 20.26 -26.46 -18.58
CA ALA A 555 18.84 -26.56 -18.24
C ALA A 555 18.62 -27.36 -16.95
N ILE A 556 19.24 -28.53 -16.83
CA ILE A 556 19.19 -29.39 -15.64
C ILE A 556 19.71 -28.64 -14.40
N ARG A 557 20.81 -27.89 -14.53
CA ARG A 557 21.37 -27.11 -13.42
C ARG A 557 20.39 -26.05 -12.91
N ILE A 558 19.77 -25.28 -13.82
CA ILE A 558 18.79 -24.25 -13.48
C ILE A 558 17.56 -24.90 -12.83
N PHE A 559 17.08 -25.99 -13.41
CA PHE A 559 15.92 -26.72 -12.92
C PHE A 559 16.15 -27.31 -11.53
N ARG A 560 17.30 -27.97 -11.30
CA ARG A 560 17.70 -28.50 -10.00
C ARG A 560 17.83 -27.41 -8.94
N ALA A 561 18.40 -26.25 -9.29
CA ALA A 561 18.49 -25.11 -8.37
C ALA A 561 17.08 -24.63 -7.95
N SER A 562 16.14 -24.53 -8.89
CA SER A 562 14.76 -24.16 -8.59
C SER A 562 14.07 -25.19 -7.69
N LEU A 563 14.20 -26.49 -8.00
CA LEU A 563 13.62 -27.55 -7.17
C LEU A 563 14.18 -27.57 -5.74
N ASN A 564 15.50 -27.45 -5.59
CA ASN A 564 16.15 -27.46 -4.27
C ASN A 564 15.68 -26.30 -3.38
N GLU A 565 15.35 -25.14 -3.95
CA GLU A 565 14.89 -24.01 -3.17
C GLU A 565 13.43 -24.14 -2.73
N LEU A 566 12.57 -24.77 -3.56
CA LEU A 566 11.12 -24.84 -3.37
C LEU A 566 10.64 -26.09 -2.64
N ALA A 567 11.16 -27.24 -3.08
CA ALA A 567 10.66 -28.56 -2.74
C ALA A 567 11.49 -29.24 -1.64
N LEU A 568 12.51 -28.58 -1.10
CA LEU A 568 13.23 -29.10 0.07
C LEU A 568 12.33 -28.98 1.30
N ASP A 569 11.79 -30.11 1.73
CA ASP A 569 11.05 -30.22 2.97
C ASP A 569 11.99 -29.94 4.15
N LYS A 570 11.63 -28.95 4.96
CA LYS A 570 12.40 -28.54 6.14
C LYS A 570 12.44 -29.59 7.25
N GLU A 571 11.43 -30.45 7.34
CA GLU A 571 11.39 -31.50 8.37
C GLU A 571 12.30 -32.68 8.00
N THR A 572 12.26 -33.12 6.73
CA THR A 572 13.01 -34.31 6.28
C THR A 572 14.34 -33.98 5.61
N GLY A 573 14.55 -32.73 5.17
CA GLY A 573 15.70 -32.31 4.37
C GLY A 573 15.73 -32.89 2.96
N ARG A 574 14.61 -33.48 2.49
CA ARG A 574 14.47 -34.17 1.21
C ARG A 574 13.61 -33.36 0.24
N ILE A 575 13.70 -33.69 -1.05
CA ILE A 575 12.93 -33.02 -2.09
C ILE A 575 11.54 -33.69 -2.22
N ASP A 576 10.49 -32.97 -1.87
CA ASP A 576 9.08 -33.38 -2.01
C ASP A 576 8.35 -32.45 -3.01
N ILE A 577 8.05 -32.98 -4.20
CA ILE A 577 7.38 -32.22 -5.28
C ILE A 577 5.86 -32.17 -5.07
N ASP A 578 5.28 -33.04 -4.23
CA ASP A 578 3.86 -32.93 -3.88
C ASP A 578 3.54 -31.62 -3.18
N LEU A 579 4.53 -31.00 -2.55
CA LEU A 579 4.41 -29.65 -1.98
C LEU A 579 4.06 -28.60 -3.06
N ILE A 580 4.52 -28.76 -4.30
CA ILE A 580 4.18 -27.86 -5.43
C ILE A 580 2.76 -28.16 -5.95
N THR A 581 2.40 -29.44 -6.04
CA THR A 581 1.15 -29.88 -6.70
C THR A 581 -0.06 -29.82 -5.78
N SER A 582 0.13 -30.15 -4.50
CA SER A 582 -0.94 -30.23 -3.49
C SER A 582 -0.88 -29.11 -2.45
N GLY A 583 0.26 -28.40 -2.34
CA GLY A 583 0.47 -27.38 -1.32
C GLY A 583 0.69 -27.91 0.10
N GLN A 584 0.76 -29.23 0.28
CA GLN A 584 0.99 -29.90 1.56
C GLN A 584 2.11 -30.95 1.43
N THR A 585 2.84 -31.21 2.51
CA THR A 585 3.83 -32.31 2.54
C THR A 585 3.12 -33.66 2.64
N GLN A 586 3.72 -34.71 2.09
CA GLN A 586 3.16 -36.06 2.24
C GLN A 586 3.00 -36.49 3.70
N SER A 587 3.96 -36.17 4.56
CA SER A 587 3.89 -36.43 6.00
C SER A 587 2.62 -35.85 6.60
N LYS A 588 2.27 -34.61 6.21
CA LYS A 588 1.04 -33.93 6.65
C LYS A 588 -0.20 -34.57 6.03
N THR A 589 -0.18 -34.95 4.75
CA THR A 589 -1.31 -35.64 4.10
C THR A 589 -1.59 -37.01 4.72
N ALA A 590 -0.54 -37.77 5.07
CA ALA A 590 -0.68 -39.06 5.75
C ALA A 590 -1.28 -38.89 7.15
N LEU A 591 -0.86 -37.86 7.89
CA LEU A 591 -1.46 -37.48 9.18
C LEU A 591 -2.93 -37.10 9.04
N ILE A 592 -3.28 -36.28 8.03
CA ILE A 592 -4.67 -35.91 7.73
C ILE A 592 -5.51 -37.15 7.44
N LYS A 593 -5.02 -38.08 6.61
CA LYS A 593 -5.73 -39.33 6.31
C LYS A 593 -5.96 -40.19 7.56
N LYS A 594 -4.96 -40.31 8.45
CA LYS A 594 -5.13 -41.02 9.73
C LYS A 594 -6.18 -40.37 10.61
N ILE A 595 -6.10 -39.05 10.82
CA ILE A 595 -7.07 -38.30 11.64
C ILE A 595 -8.48 -38.41 11.05
N MET A 596 -8.63 -38.27 9.72
CA MET A 596 -9.92 -38.45 9.04
C MET A 596 -10.43 -39.89 9.14
N GLY A 597 -9.55 -40.89 9.11
CA GLY A 597 -9.89 -42.29 9.37
C GLY A 597 -10.47 -42.51 10.76
N ILE A 598 -9.80 -41.98 11.80
CA ILE A 598 -10.27 -42.03 13.19
C ILE A 598 -11.64 -41.33 13.33
N ILE A 599 -11.82 -40.17 12.71
CA ILE A 599 -13.09 -39.43 12.75
C ILE A 599 -14.20 -40.23 12.06
N ASN A 600 -13.93 -40.78 10.87
CA ASN A 600 -14.91 -41.57 10.10
C ASN A 600 -15.35 -42.82 10.86
N GLU A 601 -14.39 -43.59 11.41
CA GLU A 601 -14.68 -44.79 12.20
C GLU A 601 -15.58 -44.45 13.41
N ARG A 602 -15.31 -43.31 14.07
CA ARG A 602 -16.14 -42.84 15.19
C ARG A 602 -17.53 -42.37 14.77
N THR A 603 -17.66 -41.77 13.60
CA THR A 603 -18.97 -41.37 13.08
C THR A 603 -19.82 -42.56 12.61
N GLU A 604 -19.19 -43.66 12.18
CA GLU A 604 -19.87 -44.90 11.77
C GLU A 604 -20.33 -45.75 12.97
N GLN A 605 -19.58 -45.75 14.09
CA GLN A 605 -19.86 -46.53 15.31
C GLN A 605 -21.07 -46.03 16.16
N GLY A 606 -21.98 -45.24 15.59
CA GLY A 606 -23.32 -45.01 16.17
C GLY A 606 -23.60 -43.62 16.75
N LYS A 607 -22.70 -42.64 16.58
CA LYS A 607 -23.01 -41.21 16.80
C LYS A 607 -22.72 -40.47 15.50
N SER A 608 -23.68 -39.71 15.00
CA SER A 608 -23.52 -38.86 13.79
C SER A 608 -22.38 -37.83 13.90
N GLN A 609 -21.68 -37.76 15.05
CA GLN A 609 -20.66 -36.79 15.42
C GLN A 609 -19.62 -37.47 16.33
N ALA A 610 -18.34 -37.11 16.18
CA ALA A 610 -17.24 -37.58 17.00
C ALA A 610 -16.79 -36.49 18.00
N PRO A 611 -16.59 -36.80 19.29
CA PRO A 611 -16.10 -35.82 20.26
C PRO A 611 -14.59 -35.56 20.09
N ILE A 612 -14.18 -34.29 20.10
CA ILE A 612 -12.79 -33.86 19.84
C ILE A 612 -11.82 -34.50 20.84
N ASP A 613 -12.18 -34.55 22.12
CA ASP A 613 -11.33 -35.09 23.19
C ASP A 613 -11.00 -36.58 23.00
N GLU A 614 -11.93 -37.36 22.44
CA GLU A 614 -11.68 -38.79 22.16
C GLU A 614 -10.82 -38.96 20.91
N VAL A 615 -11.05 -38.16 19.87
CA VAL A 615 -10.24 -38.16 18.65
C VAL A 615 -8.78 -37.81 18.98
N LEU A 616 -8.56 -36.81 19.84
CA LEU A 616 -7.22 -36.43 20.31
C LEU A 616 -6.56 -37.56 21.11
N LYS A 617 -7.28 -38.21 22.03
CA LYS A 617 -6.74 -39.36 22.79
C LYS A 617 -6.31 -40.52 21.90
N ILE A 618 -7.09 -40.83 20.86
CA ILE A 618 -6.77 -41.90 19.91
C ILE A 618 -5.57 -41.49 19.06
N ALA A 619 -5.54 -40.25 18.57
CA ALA A 619 -4.40 -39.72 17.82
C ALA A 619 -3.09 -39.80 18.62
N ILE A 620 -3.12 -39.45 19.91
CA ILE A 620 -1.96 -39.59 20.81
C ILE A 620 -1.55 -41.05 20.99
N SER A 621 -2.53 -41.96 21.13
CA SER A 621 -2.24 -43.40 21.24
C SER A 621 -1.63 -44.01 19.97
N GLU A 622 -1.90 -43.41 18.81
CA GLU A 622 -1.29 -43.78 17.52
C GLU A 622 0.05 -43.08 17.25
N GLY A 623 0.57 -42.31 18.22
CA GLY A 623 1.87 -41.65 18.15
C GLY A 623 1.87 -40.29 17.44
N ILE A 624 0.71 -39.63 17.32
CA ILE A 624 0.59 -38.27 16.80
C ILE A 624 0.74 -37.28 17.96
N ASP A 625 1.60 -36.28 17.79
CA ASP A 625 1.75 -35.17 18.74
C ASP A 625 0.42 -34.40 18.91
N GLU A 626 0.04 -34.14 20.16
CA GLU A 626 -1.21 -33.45 20.51
C GLU A 626 -1.31 -32.08 19.81
N ASP A 627 -0.22 -31.31 19.79
CA ASP A 627 -0.21 -29.99 19.16
C ASP A 627 -0.40 -30.08 17.64
N LYS A 628 0.19 -31.11 17.01
CA LYS A 628 0.02 -31.37 15.57
C LYS A 628 -1.42 -31.82 15.25
N ALA A 629 -2.00 -32.68 16.08
CA ALA A 629 -3.37 -33.15 15.90
C ALA A 629 -4.39 -32.01 16.03
N VAL A 630 -4.26 -31.16 17.06
CA VAL A 630 -5.13 -29.98 17.25
C VAL A 630 -5.00 -29.00 16.09
N SER A 631 -3.79 -28.74 15.63
CA SER A 631 -3.53 -27.86 14.48
C SER A 631 -4.22 -28.37 13.21
N ILE A 632 -4.10 -29.66 12.91
CA ILE A 632 -4.72 -30.28 11.72
C ILE A 632 -6.25 -30.22 11.80
N ILE A 633 -6.85 -30.57 12.95
CA ILE A 633 -8.31 -30.50 13.14
C ILE A 633 -8.82 -29.07 12.93
N SER A 634 -8.10 -28.07 13.47
CA SER A 634 -8.42 -26.65 13.27
C SER A 634 -8.32 -26.22 11.80
N GLU A 635 -7.30 -26.69 11.08
CA GLU A 635 -7.14 -26.43 9.64
C GLU A 635 -8.29 -27.04 8.82
N LEU A 636 -8.67 -28.29 9.10
CA LEU A 636 -9.77 -28.98 8.43
C LEU A 636 -11.14 -28.29 8.69
N LYS A 637 -11.34 -27.77 9.91
CA LYS A 637 -12.52 -26.93 10.22
C LYS A 637 -12.54 -25.63 9.42
N LYS A 638 -11.39 -24.95 9.29
CA LYS A 638 -11.29 -23.71 8.48
C LYS A 638 -11.53 -23.96 6.99
N LYS A 639 -11.10 -25.10 6.46
CA LYS A 639 -11.36 -25.51 5.07
C LYS A 639 -12.80 -25.97 4.82
N GLY A 640 -13.60 -26.15 5.87
CA GLY A 640 -14.97 -26.64 5.78
C GLY A 640 -15.08 -28.14 5.50
N GLU A 641 -13.98 -28.89 5.61
CA GLU A 641 -13.97 -30.37 5.50
C GLU A 641 -14.51 -31.03 6.77
N LEU A 642 -14.35 -30.36 7.91
CA LEU A 642 -14.98 -30.72 9.18
C LEU A 642 -15.94 -29.62 9.63
N TYR A 643 -17.11 -30.02 10.09
CA TYR A 643 -18.12 -29.14 10.69
C TYR A 643 -18.26 -29.42 12.19
N GLU A 644 -18.44 -28.37 12.99
CA GLU A 644 -18.70 -28.46 14.44
C GLU A 644 -20.18 -28.17 14.72
N PRO A 645 -21.06 -29.19 14.74
CA PRO A 645 -22.48 -29.01 15.03
C PRO A 645 -22.78 -28.56 16.46
N ALA A 646 -21.94 -28.96 17.42
CA ALA A 646 -22.03 -28.57 18.82
C ALA A 646 -20.62 -28.42 19.39
N HIS A 647 -20.43 -27.54 20.38
CA HIS A 647 -19.12 -27.27 20.96
C HIS A 647 -18.46 -28.58 21.44
N GLY A 648 -17.29 -28.90 20.89
CA GLY A 648 -16.55 -30.13 21.22
C GLY A 648 -16.90 -31.36 20.38
N TRP A 649 -17.79 -31.24 19.38
CA TRP A 649 -18.22 -32.34 18.51
C TRP A 649 -17.91 -32.02 17.05
N ILE A 650 -17.24 -32.93 16.34
CA ILE A 650 -16.86 -32.76 14.93
C ILE A 650 -17.51 -33.82 14.05
N LYS A 651 -17.90 -33.42 12.84
CA LYS A 651 -18.44 -34.30 11.80
C LYS A 651 -17.78 -33.98 10.46
N PRO A 652 -17.45 -34.98 9.62
CA PRO A 652 -17.08 -34.75 8.22
C PRO A 652 -18.22 -34.06 7.46
N THR A 653 -17.88 -33.07 6.63
CA THR A 653 -18.84 -32.44 5.74
C THR A 653 -19.14 -33.39 4.58
N GLU A 654 -20.38 -33.85 4.45
CA GLU A 654 -20.83 -34.61 3.28
C GLU A 654 -20.77 -33.69 2.05
N ARG A 655 -19.82 -33.95 1.13
CA ARG A 655 -19.87 -33.35 -0.21
C ARG A 655 -21.10 -33.94 -0.91
N LYS A 656 -22.08 -33.08 -1.23
CA LYS A 656 -23.07 -33.45 -2.25
C LYS A 656 -22.32 -33.45 -3.58
N ASP A 657 -22.12 -34.65 -4.13
CA ASP A 657 -21.60 -34.87 -5.48
C ASP A 657 -22.44 -34.13 -6.53
#